data_AF-A0A6M1YS12-F1
#
_entry.id   AF-A0A6M1YS12-F1
#
_cell.length_a   1.000
_cell.length_b   1.000
_cell.length_c   1.000
_cell.angle_alpha   90.00
_cell.angle_beta   90.00
_cell.angle_gamma   90.00
#
_symmetry.space_group_name_H-M   'P 1'
#
loop_
_entity.id
_entity.type
_entity.pdbx_description
1 polymer ?
#
loop_
_entity_poly.entity_id
_entity_poly.type
_entity_poly.pdbx_seq_one_letter_code
_entity_poly.pdbx_strand_id
1 'polypeptide(L)'
;MLRKIKRKIQKNPLDTLLKKAKKNNKKKILLAWNRALGDISLGLFAVVFRIKEYIPDAKITFLIREDLSSGFELLDGVDFIKVSFWRRYVPFDIYQTLNLLNIDHKKYDVIIDKVDPNYWVKWQRSILTPTLKWNKAFDLLSDKFDLPENKIIIAIQPSIETKHSPWREYPKTYFDSLFLKANKDIVFVLLGTEKKQNFDFENVIDLRGKTTLLEVLSILKNRCDYFISLDSGILSLFYYLDIDTPIKLIALWGSKDVGVIKQNVKSPNRNLLYIPLVFENGLQNLKPEFLIENIYPMDIKKFFKENNQLRLIEKFQKFSIKKKKDFLKEIFSLDLDVLKKQVKFRFFNKEELKKEGFNNASIKPLENSKKASKSDFEKGEKKLKQNKVALIILAAGQGTRLGFNKAKGLFKINNISLFEHFLKKIKTKQKKLNTKFFLSIMTSEINHEEILRFFEKNKNFGFEKDQIDFFKQSSAPFLDESGSWIIENNKILKAPDGNGSIFKSFCESNIFFKYKTKKIKYISVVPIDNPLLDPFDESFIGFHVKSKANVTIKCINRKFLNEKQGALGIKEGKIKIIEYIHLDNKKIFKFSNSGIYLINLEIFQKLKSAQLKYQFVKKRVKMDLDILAFKAESFIFEGFEYVNKVNTMLADRENFYAPLKDKTSLENIEKLLSLEKASPNMLK
;
A
#
# COMPACT_ATOMS: atom_id res chain seq x y z
N MET A 1 18.21 -17.50 -29.07
CA MET A 1 16.74 -17.72 -29.04
C MET A 1 16.34 -18.99 -28.28
N LEU A 2 16.95 -20.15 -28.57
CA LEU A 2 16.68 -21.47 -27.95
C LEU A 2 16.77 -21.51 -26.40
N ARG A 3 17.78 -20.89 -25.78
CA ARG A 3 17.89 -20.79 -24.30
C ARG A 3 16.71 -20.04 -23.65
N LYS A 4 16.15 -19.02 -24.30
CA LYS A 4 15.00 -18.25 -23.79
C LYS A 4 13.70 -19.08 -23.90
N ILE A 5 13.56 -19.90 -24.93
CA ILE A 5 12.42 -20.81 -25.13
C ILE A 5 12.48 -21.97 -24.13
N LYS A 6 13.65 -22.63 -23.98
CA LYS A 6 13.87 -23.71 -23.00
C LYS A 6 13.54 -23.27 -21.55
N ARG A 7 13.92 -22.04 -21.18
CA ARG A 7 13.63 -21.43 -19.87
C ARG A 7 12.15 -21.11 -19.63
N LYS A 8 11.32 -20.98 -20.66
CA LYS A 8 9.86 -20.79 -20.51
C LYS A 8 9.13 -22.08 -20.14
N ILE A 9 9.69 -23.24 -20.49
CA ILE A 9 9.06 -24.56 -20.33
C ILE A 9 9.62 -25.31 -19.11
N GLN A 10 10.90 -25.06 -18.74
CA GLN A 10 11.51 -25.67 -17.56
C GLN A 10 10.92 -25.15 -16.24
N LYS A 11 10.78 -26.08 -15.28
CA LYS A 11 10.44 -25.75 -13.88
C LYS A 11 11.50 -24.81 -13.30
N ASN A 12 11.05 -23.83 -12.52
CA ASN A 12 11.95 -22.90 -11.86
C ASN A 12 12.95 -23.67 -10.95
N PRO A 13 14.28 -23.44 -11.11
CA PRO A 13 15.28 -24.15 -10.31
C PRO A 13 15.14 -23.92 -8.81
N LEU A 14 14.84 -22.68 -8.40
CA LEU A 14 14.63 -22.33 -6.99
C LEU A 14 13.45 -23.12 -6.42
N ASP A 15 12.32 -23.14 -7.12
CA ASP A 15 11.13 -23.88 -6.66
C ASP A 15 11.40 -25.39 -6.53
N THR A 16 12.18 -25.95 -7.45
CA THR A 16 12.54 -27.37 -7.44
C THR A 16 13.40 -27.70 -6.22
N LEU A 17 14.41 -26.87 -5.97
CA LEU A 17 15.29 -26.98 -4.80
C LEU A 17 14.50 -26.82 -3.49
N LEU A 18 13.62 -25.82 -3.40
CA LEU A 18 12.83 -25.57 -2.19
C LEU A 18 11.78 -26.65 -1.91
N LYS A 19 11.16 -27.22 -2.95
CA LYS A 19 10.27 -28.38 -2.79
C LYS A 19 11.02 -29.58 -2.21
N LYS A 20 12.24 -29.85 -2.70
CA LYS A 20 13.08 -30.94 -2.19
C LYS A 20 13.52 -30.67 -0.74
N ALA A 21 13.99 -29.45 -0.46
CA ALA A 21 14.39 -29.05 0.89
C ALA A 21 13.23 -29.19 1.88
N LYS A 22 12.04 -28.70 1.52
CA LYS A 22 10.82 -28.84 2.33
C LYS A 22 10.46 -30.31 2.58
N LYS A 23 10.48 -31.17 1.55
CA LYS A 23 10.16 -32.60 1.68
C LYS A 23 11.10 -33.27 2.68
N ASN A 24 12.35 -32.84 2.73
CA ASN A 24 13.39 -33.41 3.58
C ASN A 24 13.60 -32.63 4.89
N ASN A 25 12.66 -31.76 5.27
CA ASN A 25 12.72 -30.93 6.49
C ASN A 25 14.02 -30.11 6.65
N LYS A 26 14.65 -29.70 5.54
CA LYS A 26 15.85 -28.87 5.52
C LYS A 26 15.48 -27.39 5.70
N LYS A 27 16.08 -26.71 6.69
CA LYS A 27 15.66 -25.36 7.11
C LYS A 27 16.80 -24.34 7.19
N LYS A 28 18.05 -24.77 7.32
CA LYS A 28 19.23 -23.88 7.36
C LYS A 28 19.80 -23.74 5.94
N ILE A 29 19.69 -22.55 5.37
CA ILE A 29 20.04 -22.29 3.97
C ILE A 29 21.15 -21.24 3.92
N LEU A 30 22.27 -21.60 3.31
CA LEU A 30 23.38 -20.69 3.01
C LEU A 30 23.33 -20.28 1.54
N LEU A 31 23.50 -19.00 1.26
CA LEU A 31 23.60 -18.48 -0.11
C LEU A 31 24.85 -17.61 -0.26
N ALA A 32 25.52 -17.67 -1.40
CA ALA A 32 26.52 -16.67 -1.76
C ALA A 32 25.91 -15.53 -2.57
N TRP A 33 26.30 -14.29 -2.25
CA TRP A 33 25.82 -13.10 -2.96
C TRP A 33 26.96 -12.11 -3.27
N ASN A 34 27.63 -12.31 -4.41
CA ASN A 34 28.65 -11.41 -4.93
C ASN A 34 28.11 -10.57 -6.12
N ARG A 35 27.02 -9.83 -5.90
CA ARG A 35 26.33 -9.05 -6.94
C ARG A 35 26.38 -7.54 -6.67
N ALA A 36 25.64 -6.75 -7.46
CA ALA A 36 25.53 -5.30 -7.30
C ALA A 36 24.62 -4.94 -6.12
N LEU A 37 24.85 -3.76 -5.53
CA LEU A 37 24.06 -3.25 -4.40
C LEU A 37 22.55 -3.21 -4.69
N GLY A 38 22.16 -2.74 -5.88
CA GLY A 38 20.75 -2.68 -6.28
C GLY A 38 20.07 -4.05 -6.42
N ASP A 39 20.83 -5.13 -6.61
CA ASP A 39 20.24 -6.48 -6.71
C ASP A 39 19.66 -6.96 -5.36
N ILE A 40 20.00 -6.31 -4.24
CA ILE A 40 19.41 -6.58 -2.92
C ILE A 40 17.88 -6.38 -2.97
N SER A 41 17.42 -5.23 -3.47
CA SER A 41 15.98 -4.98 -3.59
C SER A 41 15.39 -5.58 -4.88
N LEU A 42 16.13 -5.58 -6.00
CA LEU A 42 15.62 -6.00 -7.31
C LEU A 42 15.52 -7.52 -7.50
N GLY A 43 16.19 -8.33 -6.68
CA GLY A 43 16.25 -9.77 -6.86
C GLY A 43 16.31 -10.56 -5.57
N LEU A 44 17.23 -10.20 -4.68
CA LEU A 44 17.49 -10.93 -3.44
C LEU A 44 16.26 -11.00 -2.54
N PHE A 45 15.56 -9.88 -2.37
CA PHE A 45 14.32 -9.83 -1.60
C PHE A 45 13.31 -10.90 -2.04
N ALA A 46 13.12 -11.08 -3.35
CA ALA A 46 12.21 -12.11 -3.87
C ALA A 46 12.72 -13.54 -3.65
N VAL A 47 14.05 -13.76 -3.62
CA VAL A 47 14.64 -15.06 -3.27
C VAL A 47 14.32 -15.40 -1.83
N VAL A 48 14.55 -14.45 -0.90
CA VAL A 48 14.24 -14.60 0.53
C VAL A 48 12.75 -14.88 0.72
N PHE A 49 11.89 -14.11 0.05
CA PHE A 49 10.45 -14.35 0.09
C PHE A 49 10.09 -15.77 -0.37
N ARG A 50 10.61 -16.20 -1.53
CA ARG A 50 10.26 -17.51 -2.09
C ARG A 50 10.71 -18.65 -1.18
N ILE A 51 11.88 -18.51 -0.55
CA ILE A 51 12.35 -19.44 0.48
C ILE A 51 11.32 -19.54 1.62
N LYS A 52 10.92 -18.42 2.20
CA LYS A 52 9.95 -18.36 3.31
C LYS A 52 8.55 -18.83 2.91
N GLU A 53 8.15 -18.65 1.66
CA GLU A 53 6.86 -19.15 1.16
C GLU A 53 6.81 -20.70 1.15
N TYR A 54 7.91 -21.35 0.78
CA TYR A 54 8.02 -22.82 0.82
C TYR A 54 8.27 -23.33 2.24
N ILE A 55 9.15 -22.66 2.98
CA ILE A 55 9.70 -23.07 4.28
C ILE A 55 9.63 -21.86 5.24
N PRO A 56 8.46 -21.62 5.89
CA PRO A 56 8.22 -20.41 6.68
C PRO A 56 9.22 -20.16 7.81
N ASP A 57 9.77 -21.22 8.40
CA ASP A 57 10.71 -21.21 9.52
C ASP A 57 12.18 -21.39 9.08
N ALA A 58 12.49 -21.21 7.79
CA ALA A 58 13.87 -21.30 7.30
C ALA A 58 14.79 -20.25 7.97
N LYS A 59 15.99 -20.66 8.35
CA LYS A 59 17.09 -19.77 8.74
C LYS A 59 17.96 -19.52 7.51
N ILE A 60 18.09 -18.26 7.10
CA ILE A 60 18.72 -17.89 5.84
C ILE A 60 19.97 -17.09 6.17
N THR A 61 21.14 -17.56 5.72
CA THR A 61 22.43 -16.87 5.90
C THR A 61 23.04 -16.57 4.54
N PHE A 62 23.61 -15.37 4.38
CA PHE A 62 24.33 -14.97 3.17
C PHE A 62 25.83 -14.82 3.41
N LEU A 63 26.66 -15.34 2.51
CA LEU A 63 28.04 -14.86 2.35
C LEU A 63 28.01 -13.67 1.41
N ILE A 64 28.59 -12.55 1.82
CA ILE A 64 28.51 -11.28 1.07
C ILE A 64 29.87 -10.58 1.00
N ARG A 65 30.04 -9.76 -0.05
CA ARG A 65 31.15 -8.81 -0.10
C ARG A 65 30.94 -7.72 0.97
N GLU A 66 32.04 -7.26 1.59
CA GLU A 66 31.99 -6.36 2.73
C GLU A 66 31.28 -5.02 2.47
N ASP A 67 31.43 -4.44 1.28
CA ASP A 67 30.76 -3.21 0.84
C ASP A 67 29.22 -3.35 0.74
N LEU A 68 28.68 -4.56 0.73
CA LEU A 68 27.23 -4.81 0.72
C LEU A 68 26.61 -4.82 2.13
N SER A 69 27.43 -4.81 3.20
CA SER A 69 26.98 -5.01 4.58
C SER A 69 25.83 -4.08 4.95
N SER A 70 25.99 -2.78 4.74
CA SER A 70 24.96 -1.78 5.04
C SER A 70 23.66 -1.99 4.25
N GLY A 71 23.73 -2.53 3.03
CA GLY A 71 22.53 -2.87 2.27
C GLY A 71 21.81 -4.11 2.83
N PHE A 72 22.57 -5.07 3.35
CA PHE A 72 22.02 -6.27 3.99
C PHE A 72 21.45 -5.99 5.39
N GLU A 73 21.96 -5.00 6.12
CA GLU A 73 21.36 -4.53 7.37
C GLU A 73 19.91 -4.03 7.20
N LEU A 74 19.55 -3.60 5.98
CA LEU A 74 18.19 -3.19 5.64
C LEU A 74 17.29 -4.37 5.23
N LEU A 75 17.83 -5.58 5.05
CA LEU A 75 17.08 -6.75 4.61
C LEU A 75 16.66 -7.60 5.82
N ASP A 76 15.35 -7.72 6.04
CA ASP A 76 14.80 -8.43 7.20
C ASP A 76 14.81 -9.96 7.01
N GLY A 77 14.88 -10.68 8.14
CA GLY A 77 14.72 -12.14 8.20
C GLY A 77 15.88 -12.94 7.63
N VAL A 78 17.08 -12.34 7.53
CA VAL A 78 18.31 -12.97 7.06
C VAL A 78 19.48 -12.64 7.97
N ASP A 79 20.42 -13.56 8.08
CA ASP A 79 21.75 -13.32 8.63
C ASP A 79 22.75 -13.15 7.48
N PHE A 80 23.90 -12.54 7.74
CA PHE A 80 24.98 -12.50 6.75
C PHE A 80 26.37 -12.53 7.38
N ILE A 81 27.33 -12.98 6.60
CA ILE A 81 28.73 -13.15 6.94
C ILE A 81 29.55 -12.38 5.89
N LYS A 82 30.39 -11.46 6.35
CA LYS A 82 31.22 -10.62 5.51
C LYS A 82 32.42 -11.40 5.00
N VAL A 83 32.74 -11.27 3.73
CA VAL A 83 33.91 -11.84 3.08
C VAL A 83 34.76 -10.70 2.52
N SER A 84 35.72 -10.22 3.31
CA SER A 84 36.54 -9.03 3.01
C SER A 84 37.41 -9.17 1.76
N PHE A 85 37.81 -10.40 1.43
CA PHE A 85 38.61 -10.73 0.25
C PHE A 85 37.78 -10.94 -1.03
N TRP A 86 36.44 -10.96 -0.95
CA TRP A 86 35.62 -11.00 -2.16
C TRP A 86 35.69 -9.68 -2.93
N ARG A 87 35.66 -9.78 -4.26
CA ARG A 87 35.67 -8.65 -5.18
C ARG A 87 34.59 -8.84 -6.24
N ARG A 88 33.99 -7.74 -6.68
CA ARG A 88 32.91 -7.76 -7.68
C ARG A 88 33.43 -8.37 -8.98
N TYR A 89 32.63 -9.24 -9.59
CA TYR A 89 32.94 -9.97 -10.84
C TYR A 89 34.09 -10.98 -10.76
N VAL A 90 34.75 -11.13 -9.62
CA VAL A 90 35.74 -12.18 -9.41
C VAL A 90 35.00 -13.49 -9.05
N PRO A 91 35.24 -14.60 -9.77
CA PRO A 91 34.71 -15.91 -9.41
C PRO A 91 35.13 -16.32 -7.99
N PHE A 92 34.31 -17.13 -7.33
CA PHE A 92 34.59 -17.65 -5.99
C PHE A 92 34.14 -19.10 -5.89
N ASP A 93 34.76 -19.84 -4.97
CA ASP A 93 34.29 -21.14 -4.50
C ASP A 93 33.74 -21.00 -3.07
N ILE A 94 32.51 -21.45 -2.85
CA ILE A 94 31.84 -21.28 -1.56
C ILE A 94 32.47 -22.15 -0.46
N TYR A 95 32.93 -23.36 -0.78
CA TYR A 95 33.52 -24.27 0.20
C TYR A 95 34.93 -23.82 0.59
N GLN A 96 35.73 -23.38 -0.39
CA GLN A 96 37.02 -22.76 -0.12
C GLN A 96 36.84 -21.49 0.73
N THR A 97 35.84 -20.65 0.41
CA THR A 97 35.52 -19.46 1.22
C THR A 97 35.18 -19.83 2.66
N LEU A 98 34.33 -20.85 2.86
CA LEU A 98 33.97 -21.33 4.19
C LEU A 98 35.17 -21.85 4.97
N ASN A 99 36.07 -22.59 4.32
CA ASN A 99 37.31 -23.07 4.94
C ASN A 99 38.21 -21.90 5.38
N LEU A 100 38.41 -20.90 4.52
CA LEU A 100 39.20 -19.70 4.85
C LEU A 100 38.60 -18.88 6.01
N LEU A 101 37.28 -18.94 6.20
CA LEU A 101 36.59 -18.29 7.30
C LEU A 101 36.46 -19.17 8.56
N ASN A 102 37.01 -20.40 8.55
CA ASN A 102 36.86 -21.40 9.61
C ASN A 102 35.39 -21.72 9.94
N ILE A 103 34.53 -21.79 8.92
CA ILE A 103 33.10 -22.12 9.06
C ILE A 103 32.82 -23.52 8.53
N ASP A 104 32.36 -24.42 9.40
CA ASP A 104 31.92 -25.75 8.99
C ASP A 104 30.65 -25.69 8.10
N HIS A 105 30.77 -26.16 6.86
CA HIS A 105 29.68 -26.22 5.88
C HIS A 105 28.54 -27.15 6.33
N LYS A 106 28.78 -28.14 7.20
CA LYS A 106 27.75 -29.05 7.73
C LYS A 106 26.73 -28.35 8.63
N LYS A 107 27.00 -27.11 9.05
CA LYS A 107 26.02 -26.26 9.76
C LYS A 107 24.80 -25.92 8.91
N TYR A 108 24.88 -26.05 7.59
CA TYR A 108 23.83 -25.70 6.64
C TYR A 108 23.28 -26.92 5.91
N ASP A 109 21.95 -26.99 5.79
CA ASP A 109 21.27 -28.12 5.14
C ASP A 109 21.30 -28.00 3.61
N VAL A 110 21.32 -26.76 3.12
CA VAL A 110 21.26 -26.39 1.71
C VAL A 110 22.23 -25.24 1.47
N ILE A 111 23.13 -25.41 0.51
CA ILE A 111 24.10 -24.40 0.08
C ILE A 111 23.80 -24.03 -1.37
N ILE A 112 23.66 -22.73 -1.64
CA ILE A 112 23.38 -22.17 -2.97
C ILE A 112 24.50 -21.20 -3.35
N ASP A 113 25.40 -21.65 -4.21
CA ASP A 113 26.59 -20.91 -4.66
C ASP A 113 26.29 -19.93 -5.81
N LYS A 114 25.32 -20.26 -6.67
CA LYS A 114 25.00 -19.49 -7.88
C LYS A 114 23.52 -19.13 -7.96
N VAL A 115 23.17 -17.98 -7.38
CA VAL A 115 21.81 -17.42 -7.52
C VAL A 115 21.70 -16.65 -8.84
N ASP A 116 20.73 -17.03 -9.70
CA ASP A 116 20.36 -16.27 -10.91
C ASP A 116 19.06 -15.47 -10.65
N PRO A 117 19.14 -14.25 -10.07
CA PRO A 117 17.96 -13.46 -9.77
C PRO A 117 17.23 -12.95 -11.02
N ASN A 118 17.87 -12.96 -12.19
CA ASN A 118 17.22 -12.53 -13.42
C ASN A 118 16.20 -13.57 -13.93
N TYR A 119 16.48 -14.85 -13.69
CA TYR A 119 15.61 -15.95 -14.10
C TYR A 119 14.74 -16.47 -12.95
N TRP A 120 15.33 -16.78 -11.78
CA TRP A 120 14.64 -17.49 -10.70
C TRP A 120 13.50 -16.69 -10.08
N VAL A 121 13.58 -15.36 -10.12
CA VAL A 121 12.56 -14.49 -9.54
C VAL A 121 11.93 -13.57 -10.57
N LYS A 122 11.95 -13.95 -11.86
CA LYS A 122 11.27 -13.18 -12.92
C LYS A 122 9.77 -12.99 -12.65
N TRP A 123 9.14 -13.95 -11.98
CA TRP A 123 7.72 -13.92 -11.60
C TRP A 123 7.38 -12.80 -10.62
N GLN A 124 8.36 -12.18 -9.95
CA GLN A 124 8.11 -11.14 -8.94
C GLN A 124 7.58 -9.84 -9.58
N ARG A 125 7.90 -9.57 -10.84
CA ARG A 125 7.63 -8.29 -11.51
C ARG A 125 6.13 -8.02 -11.56
N SER A 126 5.75 -6.77 -11.28
CA SER A 126 4.36 -6.30 -11.14
C SER A 126 3.55 -6.99 -10.03
N ILE A 127 4.17 -7.86 -9.23
CA ILE A 127 3.49 -8.69 -8.23
C ILE A 127 4.00 -8.39 -6.83
N LEU A 128 5.32 -8.46 -6.64
CA LEU A 128 5.96 -8.32 -5.35
C LEU A 128 6.61 -6.95 -5.24
N THR A 129 6.22 -6.17 -4.23
CA THR A 129 6.93 -4.95 -3.85
C THR A 129 8.08 -5.31 -2.89
N PRO A 130 9.36 -5.10 -3.27
CA PRO A 130 10.46 -5.20 -2.33
C PRO A 130 10.31 -4.22 -1.17
N THR A 131 10.76 -4.63 0.01
CA THR A 131 10.62 -3.83 1.24
C THR A 131 11.86 -4.00 2.10
N LEU A 132 12.58 -2.90 2.29
CA LEU A 132 13.77 -2.82 3.11
C LEU A 132 13.47 -2.08 4.40
N LYS A 133 13.88 -2.63 5.54
CA LYS A 133 13.61 -2.06 6.85
C LYS A 133 14.54 -0.90 7.16
N TRP A 134 13.98 0.10 7.82
CA TRP A 134 14.72 1.25 8.33
C TRP A 134 14.85 1.14 9.85
N ASN A 135 16.07 1.27 10.37
CA ASN A 135 16.30 1.41 11.80
C ASN A 135 16.24 2.90 12.16
N LYS A 136 15.38 3.28 13.12
CA LYS A 136 15.22 4.67 13.55
C LYS A 136 16.52 5.29 14.09
N ALA A 137 17.43 4.47 14.63
CA ALA A 137 18.75 4.96 15.06
C ALA A 137 19.57 5.58 13.90
N PHE A 138 19.31 5.16 12.66
CA PHE A 138 19.97 5.71 11.48
C PHE A 138 19.55 7.14 11.18
N ASP A 139 18.46 7.66 11.77
CA ASP A 139 18.00 9.03 11.51
C ASP A 139 19.03 10.09 11.92
N LEU A 140 19.81 9.80 12.96
CA LEU A 140 20.82 10.71 13.50
C LEU A 140 22.09 10.75 12.65
N LEU A 141 22.28 9.82 11.71
CA LEU A 141 23.50 9.75 10.89
C LEU A 141 23.66 10.97 9.99
N SER A 142 22.56 11.66 9.67
CA SER A 142 22.61 12.89 8.89
C SER A 142 23.00 14.13 9.68
N ASP A 143 23.00 14.09 11.02
CA ASP A 143 23.12 15.29 11.85
C ASP A 143 24.54 15.86 11.89
N LYS A 144 25.54 15.03 11.58
CA LYS A 144 26.93 15.47 11.44
C LYS A 144 27.20 16.27 10.16
N PHE A 145 26.24 16.35 9.24
CA PHE A 145 26.35 17.14 8.03
C PHE A 145 25.58 18.45 8.21
N ASP A 146 26.29 19.57 8.21
CA ASP A 146 25.74 20.91 8.37
C ASP A 146 25.01 21.36 7.08
N LEU A 147 23.81 20.82 6.86
CA LEU A 147 22.99 21.12 5.69
C LEU A 147 21.98 22.24 6.00
N PRO A 148 21.81 23.23 5.11
CA PRO A 148 21.03 24.43 5.40
C PRO A 148 19.53 24.15 5.53
N GLU A 149 18.94 24.47 6.68
CA GLU A 149 17.51 24.23 6.92
C GLU A 149 16.59 25.20 6.17
N ASN A 150 17.08 26.42 5.91
CA ASN A 150 16.39 27.52 5.24
C ASN A 150 16.48 27.48 3.70
N LYS A 151 16.81 26.32 3.12
CA LYS A 151 16.89 26.08 1.67
C LYS A 151 16.07 24.83 1.31
N ILE A 152 15.64 24.76 0.05
CA ILE A 152 15.16 23.51 -0.56
C ILE A 152 16.39 22.69 -0.93
N ILE A 153 16.51 21.49 -0.36
CA ILE A 153 17.67 20.64 -0.56
C ILE A 153 17.36 19.59 -1.62
N ILE A 154 18.16 19.59 -2.69
CA ILE A 154 18.08 18.63 -3.79
C ILE A 154 19.32 17.73 -3.75
N ALA A 155 19.15 16.48 -3.35
CA ALA A 155 20.22 15.50 -3.48
C ALA A 155 20.40 15.09 -4.93
N ILE A 156 21.65 14.99 -5.39
CA ILE A 156 21.99 14.49 -6.72
C ILE A 156 23.01 13.36 -6.60
N GLN A 157 22.76 12.26 -7.29
CA GLN A 157 23.79 11.27 -7.59
C GLN A 157 24.27 11.45 -9.05
N PRO A 158 25.36 12.20 -9.30
CA PRO A 158 25.74 12.59 -10.67
C PRO A 158 26.48 11.49 -11.44
N SER A 159 26.79 10.36 -10.80
CA SER A 159 27.54 9.27 -11.43
C SER A 159 27.12 7.91 -10.92
N ILE A 160 27.26 6.90 -11.78
CA ILE A 160 27.03 5.49 -11.46
C ILE A 160 28.34 4.79 -11.09
N GLU A 161 28.25 3.79 -10.24
CA GLU A 161 29.38 2.96 -9.80
C GLU A 161 29.88 2.02 -10.93
N THR A 162 29.05 1.72 -11.93
CA THR A 162 29.37 0.78 -13.01
C THR A 162 30.03 1.46 -14.22
N LYS A 163 31.25 1.04 -14.57
CA LYS A 163 32.09 1.66 -15.63
C LYS A 163 31.72 1.35 -17.09
N HIS A 164 30.72 0.52 -17.37
CA HIS A 164 30.46 -0.02 -18.73
C HIS A 164 29.06 0.29 -19.29
N SER A 165 28.50 1.47 -19.00
CA SER A 165 27.17 1.82 -19.52
C SER A 165 27.05 3.32 -19.86
N PRO A 166 27.71 3.79 -20.93
CA PRO A 166 27.69 5.21 -21.32
C PRO A 166 26.27 5.77 -21.54
N TRP A 167 25.35 4.94 -22.03
CA TRP A 167 23.93 5.29 -22.21
C TRP A 167 23.20 5.65 -20.90
N ARG A 168 23.79 5.35 -19.74
CA ARG A 168 23.29 5.71 -18.40
C ARG A 168 23.96 6.96 -17.81
N GLU A 169 24.92 7.54 -18.51
CA GLU A 169 25.61 8.73 -18.03
C GLU A 169 24.83 9.97 -18.43
N TYR A 170 24.66 10.88 -17.47
CA TYR A 170 24.10 12.20 -17.71
C TYR A 170 25.25 13.21 -17.86
N PRO A 171 25.30 14.00 -18.94
CA PRO A 171 26.42 14.90 -19.18
C PRO A 171 26.68 15.86 -18.02
N LYS A 172 27.95 16.06 -17.67
CA LYS A 172 28.35 17.03 -16.64
C LYS A 172 27.81 18.43 -16.95
N THR A 173 27.93 18.85 -18.21
CA THR A 173 27.44 20.16 -18.69
C THR A 173 25.94 20.36 -18.48
N TYR A 174 25.16 19.28 -18.41
CA TYR A 174 23.73 19.35 -18.13
C TYR A 174 23.45 19.56 -16.64
N PHE A 175 24.25 18.96 -15.76
CA PHE A 175 24.22 19.30 -14.33
C PHE A 175 24.70 20.73 -14.09
N ASP A 176 25.76 21.18 -14.77
CA ASP A 176 26.23 22.57 -14.69
C ASP A 176 25.10 23.56 -15.07
N SER A 177 24.39 23.29 -16.17
CA SER A 177 23.22 24.07 -16.60
C SER A 177 22.10 24.09 -15.56
N LEU A 178 21.83 22.96 -14.89
CA LEU A 178 20.86 22.88 -13.81
C LEU A 178 21.27 23.77 -12.61
N PHE A 179 22.54 23.71 -12.21
CA PHE A 179 23.07 24.49 -11.07
C PHE A 179 23.01 25.98 -11.34
N LEU A 180 23.33 26.41 -12.56
CA LEU A 180 23.25 27.81 -12.99
C LEU A 180 21.82 28.35 -13.05
N LYS A 181 20.85 27.53 -13.51
CA LYS A 181 19.44 27.93 -13.63
C LYS A 181 18.66 27.86 -12.31
N ALA A 182 19.25 27.29 -11.26
CA ALA A 182 18.55 27.07 -10.00
C ALA A 182 18.20 28.37 -9.29
N ASN A 183 17.05 28.39 -8.63
CA ASN A 183 16.66 29.50 -7.77
C ASN A 183 17.63 29.61 -6.58
N LYS A 184 17.90 30.84 -6.11
CA LYS A 184 18.70 31.13 -4.90
C LYS A 184 18.25 30.38 -3.64
N ASP A 185 16.99 29.94 -3.60
CA ASP A 185 16.40 29.18 -2.50
C ASP A 185 16.81 27.68 -2.49
N ILE A 186 17.53 27.22 -3.51
CA ILE A 186 17.89 25.81 -3.71
C ILE A 186 19.37 25.59 -3.39
N VAL A 187 19.66 24.48 -2.70
CA VAL A 187 21.01 23.94 -2.52
C VAL A 187 21.04 22.50 -3.00
N PHE A 188 22.08 22.15 -3.74
CA PHE A 188 22.31 20.81 -4.24
C PHE A 188 23.31 20.07 -3.34
N VAL A 189 23.01 18.82 -3.01
CA VAL A 189 23.90 17.96 -2.23
C VAL A 189 24.32 16.78 -3.10
N LEU A 190 25.61 16.69 -3.45
CA LEU A 190 26.12 15.61 -4.27
C LEU A 190 26.44 14.39 -3.41
N LEU A 191 25.87 13.25 -3.78
CA LEU A 191 25.98 11.97 -3.06
C LEU A 191 26.58 10.90 -3.96
N GLY A 192 27.33 9.96 -3.38
CA GLY A 192 28.00 8.88 -4.10
C GLY A 192 29.32 8.47 -3.47
N THR A 193 29.89 7.37 -3.97
CA THR A 193 31.08 6.75 -3.39
C THR A 193 32.40 7.39 -3.81
N GLU A 194 32.43 8.10 -4.95
CA GLU A 194 33.65 8.64 -5.54
C GLU A 194 33.42 10.00 -6.21
N LYS A 195 34.45 10.86 -6.19
CA LYS A 195 34.45 12.17 -6.86
C LYS A 195 35.08 12.06 -8.26
N LYS A 196 34.30 11.58 -9.24
CA LYS A 196 34.77 11.42 -10.64
C LYS A 196 34.87 12.73 -11.44
N GLN A 197 34.08 13.74 -11.08
CA GLN A 197 33.95 15.01 -11.77
C GLN A 197 33.92 16.15 -10.75
N ASN A 198 34.48 17.31 -11.08
CA ASN A 198 34.45 18.48 -10.22
C ASN A 198 33.24 19.37 -10.53
N PHE A 199 32.49 19.75 -9.50
CA PHE A 199 31.40 20.72 -9.59
C PHE A 199 31.72 21.83 -8.60
N ASP A 200 31.98 23.03 -9.10
CA ASP A 200 32.39 24.19 -8.31
C ASP A 200 31.36 25.30 -8.51
N PHE A 201 30.34 25.28 -7.64
CA PHE A 201 29.21 26.21 -7.66
C PHE A 201 28.84 26.53 -6.22
N GLU A 202 28.53 27.79 -5.92
CA GLU A 202 28.21 28.26 -4.56
C GLU A 202 26.99 27.55 -3.94
N ASN A 203 26.05 27.08 -4.78
CA ASN A 203 24.85 26.36 -4.35
C ASN A 203 25.03 24.83 -4.31
N VAL A 204 26.27 24.31 -4.38
CA VAL A 204 26.59 22.89 -4.37
C VAL A 204 27.42 22.50 -3.15
N ILE A 205 26.94 21.51 -2.39
CA ILE A 205 27.66 20.84 -1.31
C ILE A 205 28.06 19.44 -1.78
N ASP A 206 29.36 19.19 -1.94
CA ASP A 206 29.86 17.90 -2.44
C ASP A 206 30.28 16.95 -1.29
N LEU A 207 29.43 15.95 -1.05
CA LEU A 207 29.62 14.89 -0.04
C LEU A 207 30.04 13.54 -0.65
N ARG A 208 30.33 13.49 -1.95
CA ARG A 208 30.78 12.26 -2.61
C ARG A 208 32.11 11.80 -2.03
N GLY A 209 32.22 10.51 -1.73
CA GLY A 209 33.39 9.90 -1.10
C GLY A 209 33.60 10.27 0.38
N LYS A 210 32.69 11.06 0.98
CA LYS A 210 32.74 11.48 2.39
C LYS A 210 31.63 10.85 3.25
N THR A 211 30.81 9.99 2.65
CA THR A 211 29.60 9.43 3.24
C THR A 211 29.58 7.92 3.12
N THR A 212 29.07 7.24 4.16
CA THR A 212 28.70 5.82 4.07
C THR A 212 27.34 5.65 3.39
N LEU A 213 26.98 4.43 3.00
CA LEU A 213 25.67 4.15 2.39
C LEU A 213 24.51 4.51 3.33
N LEU A 214 24.60 4.18 4.63
CA LEU A 214 23.55 4.50 5.59
C LEU A 214 23.42 6.01 5.82
N GLU A 215 24.53 6.74 5.82
CA GLU A 215 24.54 8.20 5.89
C GLU A 215 23.87 8.84 4.67
N VAL A 216 24.16 8.35 3.46
CA VAL A 216 23.47 8.78 2.23
C VAL A 216 21.96 8.59 2.38
N LEU A 217 21.50 7.41 2.81
CA LEU A 217 20.08 7.13 2.99
C LEU A 217 19.46 8.00 4.10
N SER A 218 20.20 8.28 5.17
CA SER A 218 19.76 9.20 6.23
C SER A 218 19.62 10.63 5.73
N ILE A 219 20.60 11.14 4.97
CA ILE A 219 20.55 12.48 4.37
C ILE A 219 19.33 12.59 3.46
N LEU A 220 19.13 11.62 2.56
CA LEU A 220 17.98 11.56 1.68
C LEU A 220 16.66 11.56 2.45
N LYS A 221 16.57 10.77 3.52
CA LYS A 221 15.36 10.64 4.33
C LYS A 221 15.04 11.90 5.15
N ASN A 222 16.04 12.51 5.76
CA ASN A 222 15.83 13.48 6.85
C ASN A 222 16.15 14.93 6.47
N ARG A 223 16.98 15.14 5.43
CA ARG A 223 17.48 16.48 5.07
C ARG A 223 17.04 16.94 3.69
N CYS A 224 16.68 16.03 2.78
CA CYS A 224 16.37 16.37 1.39
C CYS A 224 14.86 16.49 1.10
N ASP A 225 14.51 17.40 0.20
CA ASP A 225 13.15 17.54 -0.35
C ASP A 225 13.01 16.82 -1.70
N TYR A 226 14.13 16.72 -2.44
CA TYR A 226 14.24 16.05 -3.73
C TYR A 226 15.43 15.10 -3.76
N PHE A 227 15.30 14.04 -4.55
CA PHE A 227 16.41 13.18 -4.95
C PHE A 227 16.42 13.02 -6.47
N ILE A 228 17.51 13.43 -7.11
CA ILE A 228 17.76 13.23 -8.54
C ILE A 228 18.82 12.15 -8.68
N SER A 229 18.50 11.06 -9.37
CA SER A 229 19.43 9.94 -9.47
C SER A 229 19.39 9.24 -10.82
N LEU A 230 20.56 8.76 -11.22
CA LEU A 230 20.72 7.80 -12.30
C LEU A 230 20.31 6.39 -11.84
N ASP A 231 20.22 5.44 -12.78
CA ASP A 231 20.03 4.00 -12.49
C ASP A 231 21.18 3.45 -11.62
N SER A 232 20.98 3.42 -10.31
CA SER A 232 22.00 3.08 -9.32
C SER A 232 21.49 2.14 -8.21
N GLY A 233 22.44 1.58 -7.45
CA GLY A 233 22.14 0.81 -6.24
C GLY A 233 21.46 1.66 -5.17
N ILE A 234 21.95 2.90 -4.95
CA ILE A 234 21.38 3.85 -3.98
C ILE A 234 19.92 4.17 -4.33
N LEU A 235 19.63 4.47 -5.60
CA LEU A 235 18.25 4.66 -6.08
C LEU A 235 17.39 3.45 -5.74
N SER A 236 17.88 2.25 -6.06
CA SER A 236 17.11 1.01 -5.89
C SER A 236 16.87 0.68 -4.42
N LEU A 237 17.81 0.97 -3.53
CA LEU A 237 17.62 0.79 -2.09
C LEU A 237 16.65 1.83 -1.55
N PHE A 238 16.89 3.12 -1.82
CA PHE A 238 16.05 4.22 -1.34
C PHE A 238 14.60 4.08 -1.81
N TYR A 239 14.38 3.71 -3.08
CA TYR A 239 13.05 3.47 -3.63
C TYR A 239 12.29 2.38 -2.88
N TYR A 240 12.97 1.38 -2.32
CA TYR A 240 12.33 0.25 -1.63
C TYR A 240 12.45 0.30 -0.09
N LEU A 241 12.89 1.43 0.48
CA LEU A 241 12.88 1.64 1.94
C LEU A 241 11.45 1.80 2.47
N ASP A 242 11.13 1.04 3.52
CA ASP A 242 9.87 1.06 4.27
C ASP A 242 9.86 2.23 5.27
N ILE A 243 9.77 3.44 4.73
CA ILE A 243 9.76 4.72 5.47
C ILE A 243 8.52 5.53 5.10
N ASP A 244 8.13 6.50 5.93
CA ASP A 244 6.97 7.38 5.68
C ASP A 244 7.45 8.83 5.45
N THR A 245 8.37 9.01 4.50
CA THR A 245 9.03 10.30 4.24
C THR A 245 8.52 10.94 2.95
N PRO A 246 7.90 12.14 3.01
CA PRO A 246 7.57 12.90 1.82
C PRO A 246 8.83 13.40 1.11
N ILE A 247 9.05 12.92 -0.11
CA ILE A 247 10.19 13.30 -0.96
C ILE A 247 9.84 13.08 -2.42
N LYS A 248 10.35 13.94 -3.31
CA LYS A 248 10.23 13.73 -4.75
C LYS A 248 11.50 13.09 -5.32
N LEU A 249 11.37 11.91 -5.90
CA LEU A 249 12.45 11.23 -6.61
C LEU A 249 12.29 11.42 -8.12
N ILE A 250 13.23 12.12 -8.75
CA ILE A 250 13.34 12.23 -10.21
C ILE A 250 14.45 11.30 -10.67
N ALA A 251 14.07 10.19 -11.30
CA ALA A 251 15.01 9.16 -11.71
C ALA A 251 15.24 9.20 -13.21
N LEU A 252 16.50 9.22 -13.62
CA LEU A 252 16.92 9.29 -15.02
C LEU A 252 17.25 7.87 -15.52
N TRP A 253 16.56 7.44 -16.58
CA TRP A 253 16.67 6.10 -17.13
C TRP A 253 16.99 6.14 -18.61
N GLY A 254 18.05 5.44 -19.02
CA GLY A 254 18.30 5.23 -20.45
C GLY A 254 17.55 4.02 -21.05
N SER A 255 16.68 3.35 -20.29
CA SER A 255 15.87 2.22 -20.75
C SER A 255 14.70 1.94 -19.79
N LYS A 256 13.56 1.47 -20.32
CA LYS A 256 12.42 1.00 -19.52
C LYS A 256 12.59 -0.41 -18.94
N ASP A 257 13.59 -1.16 -19.40
CA ASP A 257 13.77 -2.59 -19.08
C ASP A 257 14.80 -2.83 -17.96
N VAL A 258 15.07 -1.84 -17.12
CA VAL A 258 16.05 -1.89 -16.02
C VAL A 258 15.51 -1.39 -14.68
N GLY A 259 16.25 -1.69 -13.61
CA GLY A 259 16.02 -1.17 -12.26
C GLY A 259 14.59 -1.29 -11.75
N VAL A 260 14.14 -0.24 -11.06
CA VAL A 260 12.81 -0.17 -10.43
C VAL A 260 11.68 -0.08 -11.46
N ILE A 261 11.92 0.52 -12.64
CA ILE A 261 10.93 0.59 -13.73
C ILE A 261 10.56 -0.81 -14.19
N LYS A 262 11.55 -1.67 -14.41
CA LYS A 262 11.33 -3.06 -14.82
C LYS A 262 10.53 -3.88 -13.81
N GLN A 263 10.67 -3.57 -12.52
CA GLN A 263 9.90 -4.26 -11.48
C GLN A 263 8.43 -3.86 -11.53
N ASN A 264 8.12 -2.65 -11.98
CA ASN A 264 6.75 -2.16 -12.19
C ASN A 264 5.86 -2.31 -10.95
N VAL A 265 6.42 -1.96 -9.79
CA VAL A 265 5.76 -1.94 -8.49
C VAL A 265 6.09 -0.63 -7.79
N LYS A 266 5.12 -0.06 -7.07
CA LYS A 266 5.32 1.17 -6.31
C LYS A 266 6.26 0.95 -5.12
N SER A 267 6.89 2.03 -4.69
CA SER A 267 7.65 2.09 -3.44
C SER A 267 6.77 1.74 -2.23
N PRO A 268 7.31 1.07 -1.20
CA PRO A 268 6.66 0.97 0.11
C PRO A 268 6.57 2.32 0.83
N ASN A 269 7.41 3.31 0.50
CA ASN A 269 7.25 4.68 0.97
C ASN A 269 6.07 5.34 0.23
N ARG A 270 4.95 5.49 0.93
CA ARG A 270 3.69 6.00 0.38
C ARG A 270 3.73 7.50 0.04
N ASN A 271 4.68 8.24 0.63
CA ASN A 271 4.85 9.67 0.39
C ASN A 271 5.99 9.95 -0.62
N LEU A 272 6.51 8.92 -1.28
CA LEU A 272 7.47 9.08 -2.37
C LEU A 272 6.75 9.47 -3.67
N LEU A 273 6.94 10.71 -4.13
CA LEU A 273 6.55 11.10 -5.47
C LEU A 273 7.64 10.69 -6.47
N TYR A 274 7.43 9.57 -7.15
CA TYR A 274 8.37 9.04 -8.14
C TYR A 274 8.08 9.54 -9.57
N ILE A 275 9.07 10.19 -10.18
CA ILE A 275 9.05 10.67 -11.56
C ILE A 275 10.17 9.95 -12.35
N PRO A 276 9.83 8.93 -13.17
CA PRO A 276 10.79 8.33 -14.11
C PRO A 276 10.89 9.17 -15.38
N LEU A 277 12.10 9.64 -15.72
CA LEU A 277 12.43 10.25 -17.02
C LEU A 277 13.18 9.23 -17.87
N VAL A 278 12.52 8.66 -18.87
CA VAL A 278 13.06 7.56 -19.69
C VAL A 278 13.42 8.04 -21.09
N PHE A 279 14.67 7.84 -21.49
CA PHE A 279 15.20 8.20 -22.81
C PHE A 279 15.99 7.02 -23.40
N GLU A 280 15.33 6.21 -24.24
CA GLU A 280 15.89 4.94 -24.76
C GLU A 280 17.13 5.13 -25.64
N ASN A 281 17.36 6.33 -26.19
CA ASN A 281 18.55 6.67 -26.97
C ASN A 281 19.74 7.12 -26.10
N GLY A 282 19.65 6.93 -24.78
CA GLY A 282 20.67 7.32 -23.81
C GLY A 282 20.42 8.69 -23.19
N LEU A 283 20.90 8.84 -21.94
CA LEU A 283 20.65 10.02 -21.11
C LEU A 283 21.31 11.30 -21.61
N GLN A 284 22.28 11.22 -22.52
CA GLN A 284 22.84 12.38 -23.22
C GLN A 284 21.80 13.16 -24.06
N ASN A 285 20.68 12.52 -24.41
CA ASN A 285 19.57 13.15 -25.13
C ASN A 285 18.51 13.78 -24.21
N LEU A 286 18.62 13.56 -22.89
CA LEU A 286 17.71 14.15 -21.92
C LEU A 286 18.16 15.57 -21.57
N LYS A 287 17.57 16.57 -22.22
CA LYS A 287 17.95 17.97 -21.97
C LYS A 287 17.60 18.41 -20.54
N PRO A 288 18.38 19.34 -19.93
CA PRO A 288 18.14 19.83 -18.56
C PRO A 288 16.73 20.36 -18.29
N GLU A 289 16.05 20.90 -19.31
CA GLU A 289 14.72 21.50 -19.18
C GLU A 289 13.68 20.51 -18.65
N PHE A 290 13.74 19.25 -19.09
CA PHE A 290 12.83 18.19 -18.61
C PHE A 290 13.04 17.89 -17.12
N LEU A 291 14.27 18.03 -16.62
CA LEU A 291 14.57 17.87 -15.20
C LEU A 291 14.02 19.07 -14.40
N ILE A 292 14.23 20.28 -14.91
CA ILE A 292 13.77 21.54 -14.31
C ILE A 292 12.24 21.60 -14.19
N GLU A 293 11.50 21.16 -15.22
CA GLU A 293 10.02 21.08 -15.19
C GLU A 293 9.49 20.22 -14.02
N ASN A 294 10.33 19.32 -13.50
CA ASN A 294 9.97 18.44 -12.39
C ASN A 294 10.44 18.96 -11.01
N ILE A 295 11.11 20.12 -10.95
CA ILE A 295 11.54 20.75 -9.71
C ILE A 295 10.59 21.93 -9.42
N TYR A 296 9.63 21.73 -8.53
CA TYR A 296 8.50 22.67 -8.36
C TYR A 296 8.81 24.07 -7.82
N PRO A 297 9.86 24.39 -7.04
CA PRO A 297 10.21 25.81 -6.90
C PRO A 297 10.59 26.46 -8.25
N MET A 298 10.93 25.67 -9.28
CA MET A 298 11.24 26.13 -10.65
C MET A 298 10.02 26.08 -11.58
N ASP A 299 9.16 25.04 -11.52
CA ASP A 299 7.92 24.96 -12.33
C ASP A 299 6.72 24.26 -11.65
N ILE A 300 6.28 24.77 -10.49
CA ILE A 300 5.01 24.32 -9.87
C ILE A 300 3.78 24.77 -10.67
N LYS A 301 3.90 25.79 -11.52
CA LYS A 301 2.78 26.40 -12.24
C LYS A 301 2.12 25.38 -13.16
N LYS A 302 2.92 24.57 -13.87
CA LYS A 302 2.43 23.48 -14.70
C LYS A 302 1.64 22.46 -13.89
N PHE A 303 2.16 22.02 -12.74
CA PHE A 303 1.45 21.09 -11.85
C PHE A 303 0.09 21.63 -11.39
N PHE A 304 0.02 22.90 -10.98
CA PHE A 304 -1.25 23.50 -10.60
C PHE A 304 -2.21 23.66 -11.77
N LYS A 305 -1.73 24.01 -12.97
CA LYS A 305 -2.54 24.08 -14.20
C LYS A 305 -3.18 22.72 -14.53
N GLU A 306 -2.37 21.66 -14.57
CA GLU A 306 -2.81 20.29 -14.91
C GLU A 306 -3.84 19.75 -13.91
N ASN A 307 -3.85 20.24 -12.67
CA ASN A 307 -4.76 19.82 -11.62
C ASN A 307 -5.91 20.81 -11.33
N ASN A 308 -6.14 21.80 -12.21
CA ASN A 308 -7.16 22.84 -12.05
C ASN A 308 -7.01 23.74 -10.80
N GLN A 309 -5.78 23.91 -10.31
CA GLN A 309 -5.44 24.62 -9.06
C GLN A 309 -4.78 26.00 -9.26
N LEU A 310 -5.21 26.76 -10.28
CA LEU A 310 -4.58 28.02 -10.68
C LEU A 310 -4.46 29.05 -9.54
N ARG A 311 -5.46 29.12 -8.65
CA ARG A 311 -5.49 30.04 -7.50
C ARG A 311 -4.33 29.82 -6.52
N LEU A 312 -3.71 28.65 -6.52
CA LEU A 312 -2.57 28.33 -5.64
C LEU A 312 -1.24 28.85 -6.16
N ILE A 313 -1.14 29.27 -7.42
CA ILE A 313 0.11 29.75 -8.03
C ILE A 313 0.64 30.98 -7.27
N GLU A 314 -0.17 32.03 -7.16
CA GLU A 314 0.22 33.28 -6.49
C GLU A 314 0.46 33.06 -4.99
N LYS A 315 -0.38 32.23 -4.36
CA LYS A 315 -0.26 31.89 -2.93
C LYS A 315 1.09 31.20 -2.65
N PHE A 316 1.46 30.22 -3.47
CA PHE A 316 2.73 29.50 -3.31
C PHE A 316 3.95 30.39 -3.53
N GLN A 317 3.90 31.35 -4.47
CA GLN A 317 4.99 32.29 -4.71
C GLN A 317 5.29 33.15 -3.48
N LYS A 318 4.25 33.54 -2.73
CA LYS A 318 4.35 34.37 -1.51
C LYS A 318 4.78 33.59 -0.25
N PHE A 319 4.88 32.26 -0.32
CA PHE A 319 5.30 31.46 0.84
C PHE A 319 6.78 31.68 1.19
N SER A 320 7.08 31.73 2.50
CA SER A 320 8.46 31.60 2.98
C SER A 320 9.04 30.23 2.61
N ILE A 321 10.36 30.09 2.64
CA ILE A 321 11.01 28.83 2.25
C ILE A 321 10.53 27.63 3.08
N LYS A 322 10.36 27.81 4.39
CA LYS A 322 9.79 26.79 5.29
C LYS A 322 8.38 26.39 4.86
N LYS A 323 7.51 27.38 4.60
CA LYS A 323 6.14 27.14 4.11
C LYS A 323 6.13 26.45 2.75
N LYS A 324 7.04 26.81 1.83
CA LYS A 324 7.18 26.12 0.53
C LYS A 324 7.55 24.65 0.73
N LYS A 325 8.53 24.36 1.59
CA LYS A 325 8.95 22.97 1.90
C LYS A 325 7.79 22.16 2.47
N ASP A 326 7.09 22.69 3.47
CA ASP A 326 5.95 22.01 4.09
C ASP A 326 4.83 21.76 3.08
N PHE A 327 4.49 22.76 2.25
CA PHE A 327 3.47 22.64 1.22
C PHE A 327 3.85 21.65 0.10
N LEU A 328 5.12 21.64 -0.31
CA LEU A 328 5.64 20.68 -1.30
C LEU A 328 5.57 19.25 -0.77
N LYS A 329 5.92 19.01 0.50
CA LYS A 329 5.78 17.71 1.15
C LYS A 329 4.34 17.21 1.10
N GLU A 330 3.36 18.10 1.31
CA GLU A 330 1.96 17.73 1.15
C GLU A 330 1.61 17.38 -0.29
N ILE A 331 2.04 18.17 -1.28
CA ILE A 331 1.85 17.83 -2.70
C ILE A 331 2.45 16.47 -3.04
N PHE A 332 3.65 16.16 -2.54
CA PHE A 332 4.31 14.87 -2.82
C PHE A 332 3.57 13.68 -2.21
N SER A 333 2.83 13.90 -1.12
CA SER A 333 1.97 12.88 -0.50
C SER A 333 0.64 12.66 -1.23
N LEU A 334 0.28 13.50 -2.21
CA LEU A 334 -0.98 13.35 -2.94
C LEU A 334 -0.92 12.17 -3.90
N ASP A 335 -1.98 11.38 -3.89
CA ASP A 335 -2.13 10.26 -4.82
C ASP A 335 -2.55 10.77 -6.21
N LEU A 336 -1.63 10.72 -7.16
CA LEU A 336 -1.85 11.22 -8.53
C LEU A 336 -3.08 10.59 -9.22
N ASP A 337 -3.43 9.33 -8.89
CA ASP A 337 -4.62 8.69 -9.45
C ASP A 337 -5.90 9.37 -8.94
N VAL A 338 -5.89 9.81 -7.68
CA VAL A 338 -6.99 10.57 -7.06
C VAL A 338 -7.10 11.94 -7.73
N LEU A 339 -5.98 12.63 -7.93
CA LEU A 339 -5.98 13.97 -8.54
C LEU A 339 -6.52 13.94 -9.98
N LYS A 340 -6.09 12.97 -10.80
CA LYS A 340 -6.62 12.77 -12.15
C LYS A 340 -8.14 12.58 -12.19
N LYS A 341 -8.70 11.93 -11.17
CA LYS A 341 -10.16 11.78 -11.02
C LYS A 341 -10.82 13.10 -10.59
N GLN A 342 -10.18 13.85 -9.69
CA GLN A 342 -10.69 15.15 -9.24
C GLN A 342 -10.67 16.23 -10.32
N VAL A 343 -9.76 16.17 -11.31
CA VAL A 343 -9.77 17.11 -12.45
C VAL A 343 -11.12 17.07 -13.21
N LYS A 344 -11.82 15.93 -13.20
CA LYS A 344 -13.16 15.77 -13.80
C LYS A 344 -14.28 16.49 -13.02
N PHE A 345 -13.98 17.06 -11.85
CA PHE A 345 -14.97 17.67 -10.97
C PHE A 345 -15.77 18.83 -11.59
N ARG A 346 -15.34 19.42 -12.71
CA ARG A 346 -16.09 20.51 -13.37
C ARG A 346 -17.23 20.09 -14.29
N PHE A 347 -17.44 18.79 -14.53
CA PHE A 347 -18.53 18.30 -15.39
C PHE A 347 -19.81 17.92 -14.63
N PHE A 348 -19.79 17.96 -13.29
CA PHE A 348 -20.96 17.67 -12.45
C PHE A 348 -21.98 18.83 -12.40
N ASN A 349 -22.41 19.31 -13.57
CA ASN A 349 -23.65 20.06 -13.68
C ASN A 349 -24.83 19.14 -13.32
N LYS A 350 -25.90 19.70 -12.72
CA LYS A 350 -27.13 18.98 -12.33
C LYS A 350 -27.71 18.08 -13.42
N GLU A 351 -27.40 18.31 -14.69
CA GLU A 351 -27.85 17.50 -15.84
C GLU A 351 -27.14 16.16 -16.01
N GLU A 352 -25.86 16.02 -15.65
CA GLU A 352 -25.17 14.72 -15.71
C GLU A 352 -25.60 13.80 -14.56
N LEU A 353 -25.92 14.34 -13.38
CA LEU A 353 -26.58 13.58 -12.30
C LEU A 353 -27.95 13.05 -12.76
N LYS A 354 -28.68 13.80 -13.60
CA LYS A 354 -29.89 13.30 -14.25
C LYS A 354 -29.55 12.21 -15.27
N LYS A 355 -28.51 12.36 -16.11
CA LYS A 355 -28.08 11.34 -17.10
C LYS A 355 -27.54 10.04 -16.47
N GLU A 356 -26.84 10.07 -15.34
CA GLU A 356 -26.50 8.85 -14.60
C GLU A 356 -27.74 8.20 -13.97
N GLY A 357 -28.71 9.01 -13.50
CA GLY A 357 -30.05 8.53 -13.13
C GLY A 357 -30.77 7.82 -14.29
N PHE A 358 -30.63 8.32 -15.53
CA PHE A 358 -31.13 7.64 -16.73
C PHE A 358 -30.43 6.29 -17.00
N ASN A 359 -29.16 6.13 -16.62
CA ASN A 359 -28.44 4.86 -16.80
C ASN A 359 -28.84 3.79 -15.76
N ASN A 360 -29.44 4.20 -14.63
CA ASN A 360 -30.05 3.31 -13.63
C ASN A 360 -31.43 2.77 -14.07
N ALA A 361 -32.08 3.37 -15.06
CA ALA A 361 -33.33 2.83 -15.63
C ALA A 361 -33.15 1.40 -16.18
N SER A 362 -31.94 1.05 -16.64
CA SER A 362 -31.61 -0.30 -17.11
C SER A 362 -31.45 -1.34 -15.99
N ILE A 363 -31.32 -0.93 -14.73
CA ILE A 363 -31.10 -1.83 -13.61
C ILE A 363 -32.42 -2.44 -13.16
N LYS A 364 -32.49 -3.77 -13.17
CA LYS A 364 -33.65 -4.52 -12.66
C LYS A 364 -33.43 -4.91 -11.19
N PRO A 365 -34.47 -4.94 -10.34
CA PRO A 365 -34.33 -5.50 -8.99
C PRO A 365 -33.76 -6.91 -9.00
N LEU A 366 -32.95 -7.25 -7.99
CA LEU A 366 -32.51 -8.63 -7.80
C LEU A 366 -33.70 -9.47 -7.30
N GLU A 367 -34.09 -10.50 -8.06
CA GLU A 367 -35.27 -11.30 -7.72
C GLU A 367 -35.05 -12.26 -6.57
N ASN A 368 -33.91 -12.96 -6.55
CA ASN A 368 -33.64 -14.05 -5.63
C ASN A 368 -32.26 -13.93 -4.99
N SER A 369 -32.19 -14.26 -3.69
CA SER A 369 -30.95 -14.50 -2.96
C SER A 369 -31.12 -15.71 -2.05
N LYS A 370 -30.07 -16.50 -1.86
CA LYS A 370 -30.13 -17.77 -1.13
C LYS A 370 -29.62 -17.61 0.30
N LYS A 371 -30.27 -18.28 1.24
CA LYS A 371 -29.75 -18.49 2.60
C LYS A 371 -28.66 -19.57 2.58
N ALA A 372 -27.77 -19.54 3.57
CA ALA A 372 -26.81 -20.61 3.79
C ALA A 372 -27.50 -21.89 4.28
N SER A 373 -26.93 -23.05 3.92
CA SER A 373 -27.36 -24.36 4.39
C SER A 373 -26.49 -24.85 5.54
N LYS A 374 -26.94 -25.88 6.28
CA LYS A 374 -26.11 -26.55 7.30
C LYS A 374 -24.77 -27.06 6.74
N SER A 375 -24.78 -27.59 5.51
CA SER A 375 -23.54 -28.02 4.82
C SER A 375 -22.55 -26.88 4.54
N ASP A 376 -23.02 -25.63 4.50
CA ASP A 376 -22.15 -24.47 4.34
C ASP A 376 -21.41 -24.18 5.65
N PHE A 377 -22.09 -24.25 6.80
CA PHE A 377 -21.45 -24.10 8.12
C PHE A 377 -20.22 -25.01 8.27
N GLU A 378 -20.38 -26.31 8.02
CA GLU A 378 -19.30 -27.31 8.14
C GLU A 378 -18.12 -26.99 7.19
N LYS A 379 -18.41 -26.55 5.97
CA LYS A 379 -17.38 -26.13 5.00
C LYS A 379 -16.64 -24.89 5.47
N GLY A 380 -17.36 -23.91 6.03
CA GLY A 380 -16.76 -22.69 6.57
C GLY A 380 -15.84 -22.99 7.75
N GLU A 381 -16.33 -23.76 8.71
CA GLU A 381 -15.54 -24.19 9.88
C GLU A 381 -14.26 -24.91 9.46
N LYS A 382 -14.35 -25.82 8.47
CA LYS A 382 -13.17 -26.48 7.89
C LYS A 382 -12.17 -25.49 7.31
N LYS A 383 -12.62 -24.42 6.64
CA LYS A 383 -11.70 -23.40 6.09
C LYS A 383 -11.07 -22.53 7.16
N LEU A 384 -11.77 -22.26 8.26
CA LEU A 384 -11.22 -21.57 9.42
C LEU A 384 -10.13 -22.39 10.10
N LYS A 385 -10.39 -23.68 10.39
CA LYS A 385 -9.39 -24.61 10.96
C LYS A 385 -8.15 -24.77 10.07
N GLN A 386 -8.30 -24.62 8.75
CA GLN A 386 -7.20 -24.65 7.78
C GLN A 386 -6.45 -23.32 7.62
N ASN A 387 -6.80 -22.28 8.40
CA ASN A 387 -6.26 -20.93 8.28
C ASN A 387 -6.31 -20.41 6.84
N LYS A 388 -7.48 -20.55 6.19
CA LYS A 388 -7.71 -20.05 4.82
C LYS A 388 -8.44 -18.73 4.75
N VAL A 389 -8.88 -18.20 5.88
CA VAL A 389 -9.68 -16.98 5.96
C VAL A 389 -8.96 -15.96 6.83
N ALA A 390 -8.89 -14.72 6.37
CA ALA A 390 -8.46 -13.58 7.18
C ALA A 390 -9.55 -12.49 7.17
N LEU A 391 -9.39 -11.48 8.03
CA LEU A 391 -10.33 -10.39 8.20
C LEU A 391 -9.71 -9.05 7.78
N ILE A 392 -10.48 -8.20 7.12
CA ILE A 392 -10.22 -6.76 7.00
C ILE A 392 -11.38 -5.99 7.61
N ILE A 393 -11.07 -5.17 8.61
CA ILE A 393 -12.03 -4.26 9.26
C ILE A 393 -11.90 -2.88 8.63
N LEU A 394 -12.99 -2.33 8.10
CA LEU A 394 -13.08 -0.97 7.59
C LEU A 394 -13.29 -0.01 8.78
N ALA A 395 -12.21 0.63 9.26
CA ALA A 395 -12.20 1.45 10.48
C ALA A 395 -11.75 2.91 10.23
N ALA A 396 -11.77 3.37 9.00
CA ALA A 396 -11.34 4.73 8.63
C ALA A 396 -12.37 5.83 8.97
N GLY A 397 -13.59 5.46 9.35
CA GLY A 397 -14.65 6.40 9.69
C GLY A 397 -14.44 7.09 11.04
N GLN A 398 -14.79 8.36 11.11
CA GLN A 398 -14.86 9.14 12.34
C GLN A 398 -16.26 9.02 12.98
N GLY A 399 -16.33 9.11 14.31
CA GLY A 399 -17.58 9.04 15.09
C GLY A 399 -18.39 10.33 15.12
N THR A 400 -18.12 11.31 14.26
CA THR A 400 -18.66 12.68 14.39
C THR A 400 -20.19 12.76 14.37
N ARG A 401 -20.88 11.87 13.63
CA ARG A 401 -22.35 11.78 13.64
C ARG A 401 -22.94 11.37 14.99
N LEU A 402 -22.14 10.75 15.86
CA LEU A 402 -22.49 10.36 17.22
C LEU A 402 -22.09 11.42 18.26
N GLY A 403 -21.61 12.60 17.82
CA GLY A 403 -20.96 13.57 18.71
C GLY A 403 -19.60 13.10 19.25
N PHE A 404 -19.01 12.07 18.64
CA PHE A 404 -17.75 11.47 19.10
C PHE A 404 -16.60 11.87 18.17
N ASN A 405 -15.74 12.78 18.63
CA ASN A 405 -14.64 13.35 17.85
C ASN A 405 -13.38 12.45 17.79
N LYS A 406 -13.58 11.13 17.75
CA LYS A 406 -12.52 10.12 17.67
C LYS A 406 -12.90 9.05 16.65
N ALA A 407 -11.94 8.18 16.31
CA ALA A 407 -12.17 7.04 15.44
C ALA A 407 -13.38 6.23 15.92
N LYS A 408 -14.29 5.90 14.99
CA LYS A 408 -15.56 5.25 15.35
C LYS A 408 -15.36 3.93 16.10
N GLY A 409 -14.31 3.18 15.79
CA GLY A 409 -13.98 1.92 16.47
C GLY A 409 -13.67 2.05 17.97
N LEU A 410 -13.32 3.25 18.45
CA LEU A 410 -13.09 3.54 19.87
C LEU A 410 -14.40 3.89 20.61
N PHE A 411 -15.51 4.08 19.89
CA PHE A 411 -16.81 4.35 20.50
C PHE A 411 -17.22 3.18 21.40
N LYS A 412 -17.71 3.49 22.60
CA LYS A 412 -18.06 2.49 23.61
C LYS A 412 -19.56 2.25 23.63
N ILE A 413 -19.94 0.98 23.67
CA ILE A 413 -21.29 0.51 23.95
C ILE A 413 -21.20 -0.41 25.15
N ASN A 414 -21.96 -0.14 26.21
CA ASN A 414 -21.85 -0.85 27.49
C ASN A 414 -20.40 -0.89 28.01
N ASN A 415 -19.71 0.27 28.02
CA ASN A 415 -18.30 0.46 28.43
C ASN A 415 -17.23 -0.28 27.61
N ILE A 416 -17.61 -1.00 26.55
CA ILE A 416 -16.72 -1.78 25.69
C ILE A 416 -16.65 -1.10 24.32
N SER A 417 -15.45 -0.87 23.80
CA SER A 417 -15.28 -0.26 22.47
C SER A 417 -15.76 -1.20 21.36
N LEU A 418 -16.14 -0.65 20.20
CA LEU A 418 -16.51 -1.48 19.03
C LEU A 418 -15.39 -2.45 18.63
N PHE A 419 -14.12 -2.03 18.72
CA PHE A 419 -13.00 -2.95 18.51
C PHE A 419 -13.00 -4.10 19.51
N GLU A 420 -13.21 -3.83 20.79
CA GLU A 420 -13.25 -4.86 21.82
C GLU A 420 -14.38 -5.87 21.62
N HIS A 421 -15.57 -5.42 21.17
CA HIS A 421 -16.68 -6.32 20.80
C HIS A 421 -16.24 -7.32 19.72
N PHE A 422 -15.62 -6.84 18.64
CA PHE A 422 -15.11 -7.71 17.58
C PHE A 422 -14.02 -8.66 18.08
N LEU A 423 -13.03 -8.12 18.79
CA LEU A 423 -11.86 -8.89 19.24
C LEU A 423 -12.25 -9.98 20.26
N LYS A 424 -13.25 -9.73 21.12
CA LYS A 424 -13.82 -10.75 22.02
C LYS A 424 -14.44 -11.90 21.23
N LYS A 425 -15.31 -11.62 20.25
CA LYS A 425 -15.93 -12.64 19.38
C LYS A 425 -14.87 -13.48 18.67
N ILE A 426 -13.85 -12.83 18.11
CA ILE A 426 -12.74 -13.48 17.41
C ILE A 426 -11.96 -14.38 18.37
N LYS A 427 -11.59 -13.91 19.56
CA LYS A 427 -10.88 -14.72 20.56
C LYS A 427 -11.67 -15.94 21.00
N THR A 428 -12.96 -15.78 21.27
CA THR A 428 -13.83 -16.90 21.65
C THR A 428 -13.83 -17.96 20.55
N LYS A 429 -13.92 -17.54 19.28
CA LYS A 429 -13.89 -18.47 18.14
C LYS A 429 -12.51 -19.11 17.93
N GLN A 430 -11.41 -18.39 18.13
CA GLN A 430 -10.06 -18.96 18.09
C GLN A 430 -9.88 -20.07 19.12
N LYS A 431 -10.36 -19.86 20.36
CA LYS A 431 -10.34 -20.87 21.42
C LYS A 431 -11.18 -22.09 21.04
N LYS A 432 -12.42 -21.86 20.58
CA LYS A 432 -13.34 -22.94 20.16
C LYS A 432 -12.77 -23.80 19.03
N LEU A 433 -12.11 -23.18 18.06
CA LEU A 433 -11.59 -23.87 16.87
C LEU A 433 -10.11 -24.28 16.99
N ASN A 434 -9.48 -23.98 18.12
CA ASN A 434 -8.04 -24.15 18.38
C ASN A 434 -7.17 -23.66 17.20
N THR A 435 -7.43 -22.43 16.74
CA THR A 435 -6.69 -21.86 15.61
C THR A 435 -6.52 -20.35 15.76
N LYS A 436 -5.49 -19.81 15.11
CA LYS A 436 -5.18 -18.37 15.09
C LYS A 436 -5.74 -17.72 13.83
N PHE A 437 -6.40 -16.59 14.00
CA PHE A 437 -6.89 -15.77 12.90
C PHE A 437 -6.02 -14.55 12.66
N PHE A 438 -6.01 -14.11 11.40
CA PHE A 438 -5.25 -12.95 10.95
C PHE A 438 -6.23 -11.82 10.61
N LEU A 439 -5.90 -10.62 11.08
CA LEU A 439 -6.75 -9.45 11.04
C LEU A 439 -5.96 -8.28 10.48
N SER A 440 -6.58 -7.50 9.61
CA SER A 440 -6.07 -6.20 9.18
C SER A 440 -7.09 -5.12 9.47
N ILE A 441 -6.62 -3.98 9.96
CA ILE A 441 -7.47 -2.83 10.24
C ILE A 441 -7.12 -1.73 9.23
N MET A 442 -8.10 -1.40 8.38
CA MET A 442 -7.99 -0.33 7.41
C MET A 442 -8.38 1.00 8.05
N THR A 443 -7.41 1.90 8.22
CA THR A 443 -7.59 3.21 8.84
C THR A 443 -7.57 4.32 7.80
N SER A 444 -7.72 5.58 8.23
CA SER A 444 -7.39 6.78 7.43
C SER A 444 -6.15 7.47 7.98
N GLU A 445 -5.61 8.43 7.26
CA GLU A 445 -4.54 9.32 7.73
C GLU A 445 -4.90 10.00 9.06
N ILE A 446 -6.16 10.44 9.20
CA ILE A 446 -6.64 11.21 10.35
C ILE A 446 -6.71 10.35 11.63
N ASN A 447 -6.98 9.05 11.51
CA ASN A 447 -7.22 8.18 12.68
C ASN A 447 -6.21 7.05 12.87
N HIS A 448 -5.19 6.94 12.02
CA HIS A 448 -4.22 5.84 12.07
C HIS A 448 -3.48 5.79 13.42
N GLU A 449 -2.86 6.90 13.82
CA GLU A 449 -2.07 6.99 15.05
C GLU A 449 -2.92 6.78 16.30
N GLU A 450 -4.15 7.32 16.32
CA GLU A 450 -5.07 7.11 17.44
C GLU A 450 -5.41 5.63 17.61
N ILE A 451 -5.69 4.92 16.50
CA ILE A 451 -6.00 3.49 16.52
C ILE A 451 -4.76 2.68 16.93
N LEU A 452 -3.57 2.98 16.40
CA LEU A 452 -2.33 2.28 16.79
C LEU A 452 -2.08 2.39 18.30
N ARG A 453 -2.10 3.61 18.84
CA ARG A 453 -1.93 3.85 20.28
C ARG A 453 -2.98 3.15 21.13
N PHE A 454 -4.22 3.09 20.65
CA PHE A 454 -5.28 2.36 21.34
C PHE A 454 -4.97 0.86 21.44
N PHE A 455 -4.50 0.24 20.35
CA PHE A 455 -4.12 -1.17 20.37
C PHE A 455 -2.86 -1.41 21.22
N GLU A 456 -1.84 -0.57 21.11
CA GLU A 456 -0.62 -0.64 21.91
C GLU A 456 -0.90 -0.52 23.41
N LYS A 457 -1.66 0.50 23.82
CA LYS A 457 -2.05 0.73 25.23
C LYS A 457 -2.78 -0.48 25.82
N ASN A 458 -3.56 -1.18 25.02
CA ASN A 458 -4.30 -2.37 25.42
C ASN A 458 -3.53 -3.68 25.14
N LYS A 459 -2.21 -3.62 24.89
CA LYS A 459 -1.33 -4.77 24.62
C LYS A 459 -1.87 -5.66 23.50
N ASN A 460 -2.32 -5.05 22.40
CA ASN A 460 -3.01 -5.68 21.27
C ASN A 460 -4.19 -6.57 21.69
N PHE A 461 -4.81 -6.25 22.82
CA PHE A 461 -5.84 -7.06 23.46
C PHE A 461 -5.39 -8.51 23.62
N GLY A 462 -4.12 -8.81 23.84
CA GLY A 462 -3.59 -10.18 23.97
C GLY A 462 -3.59 -11.01 22.68
N PHE A 463 -3.67 -10.39 21.51
CA PHE A 463 -3.30 -11.02 20.24
C PHE A 463 -1.78 -10.97 20.06
N GLU A 464 -1.23 -11.98 19.38
CA GLU A 464 0.19 -11.98 19.04
C GLU A 464 0.51 -10.90 18.01
N LYS A 465 1.75 -10.39 18.03
CA LYS A 465 2.21 -9.31 17.13
C LYS A 465 2.02 -9.67 15.64
N ASP A 466 2.04 -10.96 15.29
CA ASP A 466 1.86 -11.42 13.92
C ASP A 466 0.38 -11.62 13.51
N GLN A 467 -0.60 -11.39 14.39
CA GLN A 467 -2.02 -11.60 14.10
C GLN A 467 -2.74 -10.34 13.61
N ILE A 468 -2.35 -9.16 14.09
CA ILE A 468 -3.02 -7.89 13.79
C ILE A 468 -2.07 -6.99 13.01
N ASP A 469 -2.53 -6.52 11.85
CA ASP A 469 -1.83 -5.53 11.04
C ASP A 469 -2.71 -4.30 10.77
N PHE A 470 -2.08 -3.18 10.43
CA PHE A 470 -2.75 -1.92 10.13
C PHE A 470 -2.29 -1.39 8.78
N PHE A 471 -3.21 -0.82 8.01
CA PHE A 471 -2.86 -0.11 6.78
C PHE A 471 -3.79 1.09 6.56
N LYS A 472 -3.21 2.19 6.07
CA LYS A 472 -3.96 3.41 5.72
C LYS A 472 -4.62 3.23 4.35
N GLN A 473 -5.85 3.72 4.20
CA GLN A 473 -6.46 3.96 2.89
C GLN A 473 -5.97 5.28 2.28
N SER A 474 -6.24 5.51 1.00
CA SER A 474 -5.94 6.77 0.32
C SER A 474 -6.82 7.94 0.82
N SER A 475 -6.38 9.16 0.57
CA SER A 475 -7.11 10.38 0.88
C SER A 475 -7.20 11.29 -0.35
N ALA A 476 -8.25 12.10 -0.41
CA ALA A 476 -8.47 13.09 -1.45
C ALA A 476 -8.55 14.50 -0.86
N PRO A 477 -7.98 15.52 -1.51
CA PRO A 477 -8.25 16.92 -1.19
C PRO A 477 -9.75 17.25 -1.20
N PHE A 478 -10.21 18.10 -0.30
CA PHE A 478 -11.53 18.72 -0.45
C PHE A 478 -11.52 19.75 -1.56
N LEU A 479 -12.64 19.85 -2.27
CA LEU A 479 -12.84 20.81 -3.35
C LEU A 479 -13.87 21.86 -2.94
N ASP A 480 -13.64 23.12 -3.30
CA ASP A 480 -14.67 24.17 -3.28
C ASP A 480 -15.63 24.04 -4.48
N GLU A 481 -16.64 24.91 -4.58
CA GLU A 481 -17.60 24.91 -5.71
C GLU A 481 -16.94 25.11 -7.09
N SER A 482 -15.74 25.70 -7.13
CA SER A 482 -14.98 25.91 -8.37
C SER A 482 -14.06 24.73 -8.73
N GLY A 483 -13.93 23.75 -7.84
CA GLY A 483 -12.99 22.64 -7.97
C GLY A 483 -11.58 22.92 -7.48
N SER A 484 -11.38 24.02 -6.76
CA SER A 484 -10.09 24.34 -6.16
C SER A 484 -9.94 23.61 -4.82
N TRP A 485 -8.71 23.20 -4.48
CA TRP A 485 -8.40 22.58 -3.21
C TRP A 485 -8.62 23.56 -2.07
N ILE A 486 -9.27 23.09 -1.02
CA ILE A 486 -9.43 23.87 0.21
C ILE A 486 -8.13 23.80 1.00
N ILE A 487 -7.60 24.98 1.34
CA ILE A 487 -6.35 25.13 2.09
C ILE A 487 -6.66 25.76 3.45
N GLU A 488 -6.27 25.08 4.52
CA GLU A 488 -6.38 25.53 5.92
C GLU A 488 -4.99 25.60 6.54
N ASN A 489 -4.61 26.74 7.15
CA ASN A 489 -3.30 26.88 7.81
C ASN A 489 -2.09 26.47 6.93
N ASN A 490 -2.17 26.79 5.62
CA ASN A 490 -1.21 26.39 4.59
C ASN A 490 -1.08 24.87 4.37
N LYS A 491 -2.12 24.11 4.73
CA LYS A 491 -2.25 22.69 4.48
C LYS A 491 -3.43 22.40 3.58
N ILE A 492 -3.28 21.43 2.69
CA ILE A 492 -4.33 20.89 1.85
C ILE A 492 -5.26 20.09 2.76
N LEU A 493 -6.51 20.53 2.88
CA LEU A 493 -7.50 19.82 3.66
C LEU A 493 -7.88 18.54 2.92
N LYS A 494 -7.67 17.38 3.55
CA LYS A 494 -7.91 16.05 2.97
C LYS A 494 -8.99 15.29 3.73
N ALA A 495 -9.65 14.36 3.05
CA ALA A 495 -10.50 13.36 3.68
C ALA A 495 -10.27 11.97 3.07
N PRO A 496 -10.63 10.89 3.79
CA PRO A 496 -10.49 9.52 3.26
C PRO A 496 -11.31 9.36 1.98
N ASP A 497 -10.75 8.78 0.91
CA ASP A 497 -11.36 8.76 -0.44
C ASP A 497 -12.40 7.64 -0.65
N GLY A 498 -12.97 7.15 0.46
CA GLY A 498 -13.95 6.08 0.49
C GLY A 498 -13.32 4.69 0.66
N ASN A 499 -14.16 3.66 0.84
CA ASN A 499 -13.68 2.31 1.08
C ASN A 499 -13.25 1.57 -0.20
N GLY A 500 -13.46 2.15 -1.39
CA GLY A 500 -13.01 1.60 -2.68
C GLY A 500 -11.49 1.51 -2.82
N SER A 501 -10.73 2.37 -2.15
CA SER A 501 -9.26 2.34 -2.16
C SER A 501 -8.65 1.13 -1.42
N ILE A 502 -9.48 0.27 -0.82
CA ILE A 502 -9.05 -0.98 -0.18
C ILE A 502 -8.24 -1.87 -1.13
N PHE A 503 -8.64 -2.03 -2.39
CA PHE A 503 -7.96 -2.94 -3.33
C PHE A 503 -6.52 -2.50 -3.57
N LYS A 504 -6.32 -1.20 -3.78
CA LYS A 504 -5.01 -0.58 -3.95
C LYS A 504 -4.20 -0.62 -2.65
N SER A 505 -4.75 -0.03 -1.58
CA SER A 505 -4.06 0.18 -0.31
C SER A 505 -3.66 -1.12 0.40
N PHE A 506 -4.49 -2.17 0.27
CA PHE A 506 -4.18 -3.49 0.82
C PHE A 506 -3.08 -4.18 0.02
N CYS A 507 -3.17 -4.20 -1.32
CA CYS A 507 -2.14 -4.81 -2.16
C CYS A 507 -0.79 -4.08 -2.14
N GLU A 508 -0.78 -2.78 -1.84
CA GLU A 508 0.44 -1.98 -1.64
C GLU A 508 0.99 -2.11 -0.21
N SER A 509 0.29 -2.78 0.70
CA SER A 509 0.79 -3.08 2.05
C SER A 509 1.57 -4.40 2.08
N ASN A 510 2.50 -4.51 3.04
CA ASN A 510 3.19 -5.77 3.36
C ASN A 510 2.25 -6.88 3.87
N ILE A 511 0.99 -6.54 4.15
CA ILE A 511 -0.02 -7.46 4.67
C ILE A 511 -0.53 -8.39 3.57
N PHE A 512 -0.74 -7.88 2.36
CA PHE A 512 -1.17 -8.72 1.23
C PHE A 512 -0.17 -9.87 1.00
N PHE A 513 1.12 -9.54 1.07
CA PHE A 513 2.22 -10.47 1.01
C PHE A 513 2.21 -11.47 2.17
N LYS A 514 2.07 -10.98 3.41
CA LYS A 514 1.93 -11.83 4.60
C LYS A 514 0.78 -12.83 4.43
N TYR A 515 -0.35 -12.41 3.89
CA TYR A 515 -1.50 -13.28 3.65
C TYR A 515 -1.24 -14.32 2.56
N LYS A 516 -0.48 -13.98 1.51
CA LYS A 516 0.00 -14.95 0.51
C LYS A 516 0.92 -16.00 1.16
N THR A 517 1.93 -15.61 1.96
CA THR A 517 2.84 -16.57 2.64
C THR A 517 2.09 -17.51 3.60
N LYS A 518 1.11 -16.97 4.33
CA LYS A 518 0.24 -17.74 5.23
C LYS A 518 -0.82 -18.56 4.49
N LYS A 519 -0.85 -18.51 3.15
CA LYS A 519 -1.75 -19.26 2.27
C LYS A 519 -3.24 -18.98 2.55
N ILE A 520 -3.55 -17.74 2.91
CA ILE A 520 -4.91 -17.21 3.00
C ILE A 520 -5.53 -17.25 1.59
N LYS A 521 -6.80 -17.59 1.52
CA LYS A 521 -7.57 -17.69 0.28
C LYS A 521 -8.73 -16.72 0.22
N TYR A 522 -9.38 -16.48 1.36
CA TYR A 522 -10.59 -15.67 1.47
C TYR A 522 -10.38 -14.55 2.49
N ILE A 523 -10.93 -13.38 2.19
CA ILE A 523 -10.91 -12.22 3.06
C ILE A 523 -12.36 -11.84 3.38
N SER A 524 -12.70 -11.89 4.67
CA SER A 524 -13.91 -11.29 5.21
C SER A 524 -13.68 -9.79 5.34
N VAL A 525 -14.48 -8.97 4.67
CA VAL A 525 -14.40 -7.51 4.71
C VAL A 525 -15.65 -6.99 5.41
N VAL A 526 -15.47 -6.28 6.51
CA VAL A 526 -16.56 -5.88 7.40
C VAL A 526 -16.41 -4.43 7.87
N PRO A 527 -17.49 -3.68 8.04
CA PRO A 527 -17.43 -2.37 8.66
C PRO A 527 -17.32 -2.49 10.18
N ILE A 528 -16.57 -1.58 10.83
CA ILE A 528 -16.43 -1.55 12.30
C ILE A 528 -17.74 -1.20 13.03
N ASP A 529 -18.73 -0.64 12.33
CA ASP A 529 -19.90 -0.05 12.97
C ASP A 529 -21.02 -1.03 13.34
N ASN A 530 -20.87 -2.33 13.08
CA ASN A 530 -21.86 -3.33 13.40
C ASN A 530 -21.33 -4.34 14.43
N PRO A 531 -21.53 -4.11 15.75
CA PRO A 531 -20.99 -4.98 16.81
C PRO A 531 -21.69 -6.34 16.93
N LEU A 532 -22.88 -6.52 16.35
CA LEU A 532 -23.57 -7.81 16.34
C LEU A 532 -22.94 -8.82 15.39
N LEU A 533 -22.26 -8.34 14.34
CA LEU A 533 -21.74 -9.18 13.28
C LEU A 533 -20.69 -10.19 13.81
N ASP A 534 -20.73 -11.40 13.27
CA ASP A 534 -19.66 -12.39 13.43
C ASP A 534 -18.62 -12.24 12.29
N PRO A 535 -17.41 -11.76 12.57
CA PRO A 535 -16.40 -11.49 11.53
C PRO A 535 -15.94 -12.73 10.76
N PHE A 536 -16.11 -13.92 11.35
CA PHE A 536 -15.72 -15.21 10.79
C PHE A 536 -16.92 -16.17 10.73
N ASP A 537 -18.07 -15.67 10.26
CA ASP A 537 -19.29 -16.45 10.05
C ASP A 537 -19.04 -17.67 9.14
N GLU A 538 -19.13 -18.87 9.72
CA GLU A 538 -18.89 -20.15 9.07
C GLU A 538 -19.86 -20.39 7.90
N SER A 539 -21.14 -20.08 8.09
CA SER A 539 -22.17 -20.25 7.07
C SER A 539 -21.88 -19.37 5.86
N PHE A 540 -21.47 -18.11 6.09
CA PHE A 540 -21.08 -17.20 5.01
C PHE A 540 -19.84 -17.67 4.25
N ILE A 541 -18.81 -18.11 4.98
CA ILE A 541 -17.58 -18.65 4.39
C ILE A 541 -17.86 -19.89 3.55
N GLY A 542 -18.64 -20.82 4.10
CA GLY A 542 -19.01 -22.05 3.42
C GLY A 542 -19.81 -21.81 2.15
N PHE A 543 -20.78 -20.90 2.20
CA PHE A 543 -21.60 -20.55 1.05
C PHE A 543 -20.75 -19.97 -0.09
N HIS A 544 -19.81 -19.08 0.22
CA HIS A 544 -18.88 -18.53 -0.76
C HIS A 544 -18.03 -19.63 -1.41
N VAL A 545 -17.48 -20.54 -0.60
CA VAL A 545 -16.66 -21.67 -1.06
C VAL A 545 -17.47 -22.62 -1.94
N LYS A 546 -18.65 -23.03 -1.49
CA LYS A 546 -19.56 -23.95 -2.21
C LYS A 546 -19.99 -23.35 -3.54
N SER A 547 -20.34 -22.07 -3.54
CA SER A 547 -20.79 -21.38 -4.75
C SER A 547 -19.64 -21.09 -5.73
N LYS A 548 -18.38 -21.34 -5.34
CA LYS A 548 -17.17 -21.02 -6.11
C LYS A 548 -17.18 -19.56 -6.57
N ALA A 549 -17.66 -18.66 -5.72
CA ALA A 549 -17.72 -17.23 -6.03
C ALA A 549 -16.33 -16.60 -5.97
N ASN A 550 -16.19 -15.42 -6.58
CA ASN A 550 -15.03 -14.57 -6.41
C ASN A 550 -15.30 -13.49 -5.36
N VAL A 551 -16.55 -13.01 -5.32
CA VAL A 551 -17.09 -12.12 -4.31
C VAL A 551 -18.45 -12.66 -3.89
N THR A 552 -18.73 -12.68 -2.59
CA THR A 552 -20.09 -12.87 -2.08
C THR A 552 -20.47 -11.68 -1.22
N ILE A 553 -21.63 -11.09 -1.52
CA ILE A 553 -22.23 -9.98 -0.77
C ILE A 553 -23.21 -10.58 0.24
N LYS A 554 -23.01 -10.33 1.53
CA LYS A 554 -24.03 -10.66 2.53
C LYS A 554 -25.13 -9.60 2.45
N CYS A 555 -26.36 -10.00 2.19
CA CYS A 555 -27.48 -9.09 2.01
C CYS A 555 -28.61 -9.38 2.99
N ILE A 556 -29.51 -8.41 3.12
CA ILE A 556 -30.67 -8.46 4.03
C ILE A 556 -31.92 -8.06 3.27
N ASN A 557 -33.08 -8.50 3.76
CA ASN A 557 -34.37 -8.02 3.26
C ASN A 557 -34.53 -6.53 3.56
N ARG A 558 -35.03 -5.77 2.58
CA ARG A 558 -35.45 -4.38 2.76
C ARG A 558 -36.75 -4.35 3.56
N LYS A 559 -36.83 -3.45 4.54
CA LYS A 559 -38.04 -3.27 5.38
C LYS A 559 -39.01 -2.26 4.77
N PHE A 560 -38.50 -1.24 4.09
CA PHE A 560 -39.28 -0.15 3.51
C PHE A 560 -38.62 0.39 2.24
N LEU A 561 -39.42 1.02 1.36
CA LEU A 561 -38.95 1.55 0.07
C LEU A 561 -37.84 2.59 0.26
N ASN A 562 -38.01 3.53 1.19
CA ASN A 562 -37.11 4.66 1.45
C ASN A 562 -35.93 4.32 2.39
N GLU A 563 -35.53 3.05 2.49
CA GLU A 563 -34.40 2.63 3.32
C GLU A 563 -33.08 3.26 2.83
N LYS A 564 -32.39 3.99 3.72
CA LYS A 564 -31.11 4.69 3.47
C LYS A 564 -29.92 3.74 3.40
N GLN A 565 -30.05 2.70 2.59
CA GLN A 565 -29.08 1.63 2.39
C GLN A 565 -29.03 1.29 0.91
N GLY A 566 -27.83 1.02 0.38
CA GLY A 566 -27.68 0.62 -1.01
C GLY A 566 -28.49 -0.64 -1.35
N ALA A 567 -29.23 -0.61 -2.46
CA ALA A 567 -30.07 -1.72 -2.90
C ALA A 567 -29.35 -2.63 -3.88
N LEU A 568 -29.77 -3.89 -3.98
CA LEU A 568 -29.21 -4.87 -4.91
C LEU A 568 -30.07 -4.99 -6.17
N GLY A 569 -29.43 -4.79 -7.32
CA GLY A 569 -30.04 -4.97 -8.64
C GLY A 569 -29.17 -5.81 -9.57
N ILE A 570 -29.67 -6.00 -10.79
CA ILE A 570 -28.99 -6.66 -11.90
C ILE A 570 -28.91 -5.69 -13.08
N LYS A 571 -27.72 -5.57 -13.66
CA LYS A 571 -27.48 -4.89 -14.95
C LYS A 571 -26.62 -5.79 -15.82
N GLU A 572 -27.06 -6.08 -17.03
CA GLU A 572 -26.31 -6.93 -17.99
C GLU A 572 -25.90 -8.28 -17.37
N GLY A 573 -26.81 -8.92 -16.63
CA GLY A 573 -26.57 -10.20 -15.95
C GLY A 573 -25.63 -10.13 -14.73
N LYS A 574 -25.11 -8.95 -14.36
CA LYS A 574 -24.23 -8.77 -13.20
C LYS A 574 -24.96 -8.11 -12.04
N ILE A 575 -24.62 -8.55 -10.83
CA ILE A 575 -25.10 -7.93 -9.59
C ILE A 575 -24.50 -6.53 -9.46
N LYS A 576 -25.35 -5.55 -9.15
CA LYS A 576 -24.99 -4.16 -8.91
C LYS A 576 -25.52 -3.70 -7.55
N ILE A 577 -24.79 -2.81 -6.91
CA ILE A 577 -25.24 -2.09 -5.72
C ILE A 577 -25.52 -0.66 -6.14
N ILE A 578 -26.73 -0.18 -5.84
CA ILE A 578 -27.18 1.17 -6.18
C ILE A 578 -27.35 1.92 -4.87
N GLU A 579 -26.63 3.02 -4.69
CA GLU A 579 -26.78 3.88 -3.51
C GLU A 579 -28.20 4.45 -3.43
N TYR A 580 -28.70 4.61 -2.21
CA TYR A 580 -30.11 4.94 -1.96
C TYR A 580 -30.54 6.28 -2.58
N ILE A 581 -29.59 7.22 -2.72
CA ILE A 581 -29.82 8.53 -3.37
C ILE A 581 -30.03 8.44 -4.89
N HIS A 582 -29.72 7.29 -5.50
CA HIS A 582 -29.84 7.05 -6.94
C HIS A 582 -30.91 6.01 -7.28
N LEU A 583 -31.73 5.61 -6.30
CA LEU A 583 -32.80 4.65 -6.53
C LEU A 583 -33.96 5.29 -7.30
N ASP A 584 -34.48 4.51 -8.25
CA ASP A 584 -35.74 4.84 -8.92
C ASP A 584 -36.90 4.40 -8.02
N ASN A 585 -37.65 5.38 -7.51
CA ASN A 585 -38.80 5.14 -6.62
C ASN A 585 -39.92 4.32 -7.29
N LYS A 586 -39.90 4.14 -8.62
CA LYS A 586 -40.87 3.30 -9.35
C LYS A 586 -40.57 1.79 -9.24
N LYS A 587 -39.39 1.39 -8.77
CA LYS A 587 -38.96 -0.01 -8.70
C LYS A 587 -38.87 -0.50 -7.26
N ILE A 588 -39.39 -1.69 -7.01
CA ILE A 588 -39.32 -2.33 -5.69
C ILE A 588 -38.07 -3.20 -5.63
N PHE A 589 -37.08 -2.74 -4.88
CA PHE A 589 -35.90 -3.55 -4.57
C PHE A 589 -36.15 -4.38 -3.31
N LYS A 590 -35.87 -5.69 -3.37
CA LYS A 590 -36.12 -6.63 -2.25
C LYS A 590 -34.97 -6.71 -1.25
N PHE A 591 -33.74 -6.48 -1.70
CA PHE A 591 -32.53 -6.72 -0.90
C PHE A 591 -31.65 -5.48 -0.76
N SER A 592 -31.09 -5.31 0.44
CA SER A 592 -30.12 -4.28 0.80
C SER A 592 -28.71 -4.86 0.94
N ASN A 593 -27.71 -4.09 0.53
CA ASN A 593 -26.30 -4.33 0.79
C ASN A 593 -26.00 -4.09 2.28
N SER A 594 -25.48 -5.09 2.99
CA SER A 594 -25.07 -4.94 4.40
C SER A 594 -23.69 -4.30 4.58
N GLY A 595 -22.91 -4.14 3.50
CA GLY A 595 -21.51 -3.72 3.58
C GLY A 595 -20.53 -4.82 4.01
N ILE A 596 -21.01 -6.07 4.12
CA ILE A 596 -20.19 -7.24 4.48
C ILE A 596 -19.95 -8.11 3.25
N TYR A 597 -18.69 -8.45 3.01
CA TYR A 597 -18.25 -9.16 1.81
C TYR A 597 -17.30 -10.30 2.15
N LEU A 598 -17.36 -11.39 1.40
CA LEU A 598 -16.29 -12.38 1.34
C LEU A 598 -15.65 -12.34 -0.04
N ILE A 599 -14.35 -12.11 -0.10
CA ILE A 599 -13.62 -11.83 -1.34
C ILE A 599 -12.42 -12.78 -1.44
N ASN A 600 -12.22 -13.41 -2.59
CA ASN A 600 -11.00 -14.17 -2.85
C ASN A 600 -9.78 -13.23 -2.83
N LEU A 601 -8.70 -13.64 -2.17
CA LEU A 601 -7.47 -12.84 -2.04
C LEU A 601 -6.93 -12.34 -3.40
N GLU A 602 -7.07 -13.16 -4.45
CA GLU A 602 -6.61 -12.82 -5.82
C GLU A 602 -7.41 -11.69 -6.46
N ILE A 603 -8.65 -11.44 -6.03
CA ILE A 603 -9.47 -10.35 -6.56
C ILE A 603 -8.94 -8.98 -6.15
N PHE A 604 -8.35 -8.85 -4.94
CA PHE A 604 -7.70 -7.60 -4.55
C PHE A 604 -6.58 -7.22 -5.50
N GLN A 605 -5.78 -8.21 -5.91
CA GLN A 605 -4.70 -7.99 -6.87
C GLN A 605 -5.25 -7.65 -8.27
N LYS A 606 -6.31 -8.33 -8.73
CA LYS A 606 -6.98 -8.02 -10.01
C LYS A 606 -7.51 -6.59 -10.03
N LEU A 607 -8.04 -6.11 -8.90
CA LEU A 607 -8.68 -4.81 -8.77
C LEU A 607 -7.74 -3.70 -8.28
N LYS A 608 -6.45 -3.99 -8.03
CA LYS A 608 -5.46 -3.01 -7.54
C LYS A 608 -5.42 -1.75 -8.39
N SER A 609 -5.47 -1.90 -9.71
CA SER A 609 -5.40 -0.80 -10.68
C SER A 609 -6.76 -0.46 -11.32
N ALA A 610 -7.87 -0.92 -10.73
CA ALA A 610 -9.20 -0.67 -11.25
C ALA A 610 -9.55 0.82 -11.14
N GLN A 611 -10.10 1.38 -12.22
CA GLN A 611 -10.53 2.77 -12.28
C GLN A 611 -11.94 2.91 -11.70
N LEU A 612 -12.04 2.83 -10.38
CA LEU A 612 -13.32 3.04 -9.67
C LEU A 612 -13.81 4.47 -9.86
N LYS A 613 -15.13 4.62 -9.98
CA LYS A 613 -15.81 5.91 -10.09
C LYS A 613 -15.71 6.68 -8.76
N TYR A 614 -15.77 8.00 -8.84
CA TYR A 614 -15.87 8.85 -7.67
C TYR A 614 -17.25 9.50 -7.63
N GLN A 615 -17.88 9.40 -6.47
CA GLN A 615 -19.05 10.18 -6.13
C GLN A 615 -18.60 11.39 -5.33
N PHE A 616 -19.10 12.57 -5.71
CA PHE A 616 -18.82 13.81 -5.01
C PHE A 616 -19.95 14.13 -4.04
N VAL A 617 -19.65 14.07 -2.75
CA VAL A 617 -20.60 14.31 -1.67
C VAL A 617 -20.39 15.72 -1.12
N LYS A 618 -21.47 16.51 -1.05
CA LYS A 618 -21.47 17.81 -0.40
C LYS A 618 -21.30 17.65 1.11
N LYS A 619 -20.41 18.42 1.71
CA LYS A 619 -20.14 18.41 3.15
C LYS A 619 -19.88 19.83 3.65
N ARG A 620 -20.50 20.19 4.77
CA ARG A 620 -20.10 21.38 5.53
C ARG A 620 -18.85 21.05 6.33
N VAL A 621 -17.81 21.84 6.13
CA VAL A 621 -16.55 21.72 6.86
C VAL A 621 -16.49 22.92 7.79
N LYS A 622 -16.48 22.64 9.10
CA LYS A 622 -16.26 23.66 10.12
C LYS A 622 -14.77 23.98 10.17
N MET A 623 -14.41 25.14 9.62
CA MET A 623 -13.09 25.78 9.74
C MET A 623 -13.31 27.10 10.51
N ASP A 624 -12.51 28.14 10.25
CA ASP A 624 -12.75 29.52 10.73
C ASP A 624 -14.06 30.12 10.17
N LEU A 625 -14.49 29.65 8.99
CA LEU A 625 -15.79 29.92 8.38
C LEU A 625 -16.46 28.60 8.01
N ASP A 626 -17.80 28.54 8.05
CA ASP A 626 -18.56 27.36 7.61
C ASP A 626 -18.58 27.32 6.07
N ILE A 627 -17.71 26.50 5.49
CA ILE A 627 -17.53 26.42 4.04
C ILE A 627 -18.23 25.17 3.50
N LEU A 628 -18.96 25.35 2.39
CA LEU A 628 -19.48 24.24 1.61
C LEU A 628 -18.35 23.62 0.78
N ALA A 629 -18.06 22.34 1.03
CA ALA A 629 -17.02 21.60 0.35
C ALA A 629 -17.56 20.32 -0.31
N PHE A 630 -16.79 19.80 -1.27
CA PHE A 630 -17.06 18.55 -1.94
C PHE A 630 -15.97 17.53 -1.60
N LYS A 631 -16.42 16.33 -1.24
CA LYS A 631 -15.57 15.19 -0.95
C LYS A 631 -15.75 14.13 -2.02
N ALA A 632 -14.65 13.66 -2.61
CA ALA A 632 -14.66 12.51 -3.51
C ALA A 632 -14.60 11.20 -2.72
N GLU A 633 -15.51 10.27 -3.01
CA GLU A 633 -15.52 8.92 -2.43
C GLU A 633 -15.70 7.85 -3.52
N SER A 634 -14.92 6.78 -3.44
CA SER A 634 -15.15 5.51 -4.17
C SER A 634 -15.67 4.44 -3.23
N PHE A 635 -16.44 3.51 -3.77
CA PHE A 635 -17.01 2.42 -3.00
C PHE A 635 -16.44 1.06 -3.42
N ILE A 636 -16.20 0.19 -2.44
CA ILE A 636 -15.68 -1.17 -2.65
C ILE A 636 -16.53 -1.96 -3.65
N PHE A 637 -17.84 -1.75 -3.64
CA PHE A 637 -18.76 -2.48 -4.51
C PHE A 637 -18.69 -2.08 -5.98
N GLU A 638 -18.15 -0.90 -6.31
CA GLU A 638 -17.88 -0.51 -7.70
C GLU A 638 -16.81 -1.41 -8.33
N GLY A 639 -15.91 -1.97 -7.51
CA GLY A 639 -14.93 -2.95 -7.96
C GLY A 639 -15.55 -4.27 -8.43
N PHE A 640 -16.75 -4.62 -7.95
CA PHE A 640 -17.38 -5.91 -8.26
C PHE A 640 -17.85 -6.01 -9.70
N GLU A 641 -18.01 -4.88 -10.40
CA GLU A 641 -18.37 -4.84 -11.82
C GLU A 641 -17.32 -5.51 -12.73
N TYR A 642 -16.06 -5.47 -12.30
CA TYR A 642 -14.90 -6.05 -12.96
C TYR A 642 -14.64 -7.52 -12.55
N VAL A 643 -15.53 -8.10 -11.74
CA VAL A 643 -15.43 -9.46 -11.23
C VAL A 643 -16.43 -10.36 -11.96
N ASN A 644 -15.97 -11.54 -12.38
CA ASN A 644 -16.78 -12.42 -13.23
C ASN A 644 -17.89 -13.12 -12.45
N LYS A 645 -17.64 -13.48 -11.17
CA LYS A 645 -18.57 -14.28 -10.37
C LYS A 645 -18.85 -13.67 -9.01
N VAL A 646 -19.86 -12.81 -8.98
CA VAL A 646 -20.39 -12.16 -7.77
C VAL A 646 -21.69 -12.84 -7.38
N ASN A 647 -21.81 -13.25 -6.12
CA ASN A 647 -23.02 -13.86 -5.56
C ASN A 647 -23.56 -13.03 -4.40
N THR A 648 -24.81 -13.26 -4.03
CA THR A 648 -25.42 -12.75 -2.80
C THR A 648 -25.81 -13.90 -1.88
N MET A 649 -25.70 -13.67 -0.57
CA MET A 649 -26.23 -14.56 0.45
C MET A 649 -27.19 -13.77 1.35
N LEU A 650 -28.44 -14.20 1.40
CA LEU A 650 -29.45 -13.63 2.28
C LEU A 650 -29.21 -14.06 3.72
N ALA A 651 -29.25 -13.11 4.64
CA ALA A 651 -29.17 -13.36 6.07
C ALA A 651 -30.27 -12.59 6.81
N ASP A 652 -30.69 -13.13 7.95
CA ASP A 652 -31.78 -12.58 8.74
C ASP A 652 -31.28 -11.34 9.51
N ARG A 653 -31.88 -10.19 9.21
CA ARG A 653 -31.44 -8.86 9.69
C ARG A 653 -31.28 -8.82 11.20
N GLU A 654 -32.26 -9.34 11.93
CA GLU A 654 -32.30 -9.29 13.40
C GLU A 654 -31.14 -10.07 14.05
N ASN A 655 -30.54 -11.02 13.34
CA ASN A 655 -29.50 -11.88 13.91
C ASN A 655 -28.09 -11.29 13.81
N PHE A 656 -27.84 -10.34 12.91
CA PHE A 656 -26.48 -9.85 12.67
C PHE A 656 -26.34 -8.40 12.24
N TYR A 657 -27.42 -7.68 11.92
CA TYR A 657 -27.34 -6.37 11.28
C TYR A 657 -27.91 -5.24 12.14
N ALA A 658 -27.05 -4.62 12.96
CA ALA A 658 -27.37 -3.41 13.72
C ALA A 658 -26.20 -2.41 13.65
N PRO A 659 -26.04 -1.68 12.52
CA PRO A 659 -24.98 -0.70 12.39
C PRO A 659 -25.25 0.54 13.23
N LEU A 660 -24.27 0.98 14.01
CA LEU A 660 -24.29 2.19 14.80
C LEU A 660 -24.19 3.42 13.88
N LYS A 661 -25.28 4.18 13.71
CA LYS A 661 -25.32 5.39 12.87
C LYS A 661 -25.64 6.65 13.67
N ASP A 662 -26.51 6.54 14.66
CA ASP A 662 -27.08 7.61 15.48
C ASP A 662 -27.53 7.09 16.87
N LYS A 663 -28.15 7.94 17.69
CA LYS A 663 -28.63 7.58 19.03
C LYS A 663 -29.69 6.46 19.01
N THR A 664 -30.65 6.50 18.09
CA THR A 664 -31.69 5.46 17.99
C THR A 664 -31.09 4.09 17.68
N SER A 665 -30.07 4.05 16.82
CA SER A 665 -29.36 2.79 16.56
C SER A 665 -28.58 2.27 17.77
N LEU A 666 -28.08 3.16 18.65
CA LEU A 666 -27.35 2.78 19.86
C LEU A 666 -28.24 2.02 20.84
N GLU A 667 -29.44 2.55 21.13
CA GLU A 667 -30.41 1.92 22.02
C GLU A 667 -30.79 0.51 21.54
N ASN A 668 -31.04 0.35 20.23
CA ASN A 668 -31.34 -0.95 19.65
C ASN A 668 -30.15 -1.93 19.76
N ILE A 669 -28.92 -1.45 19.56
CA ILE A 669 -27.72 -2.29 19.70
C ILE A 669 -27.54 -2.73 21.16
N GLU A 670 -27.73 -1.84 22.13
CA GLU A 670 -27.62 -2.17 23.56
C GLU A 670 -28.61 -3.26 23.95
N LYS A 671 -29.86 -3.16 23.48
CA LYS A 671 -30.89 -4.19 23.65
C LYS A 671 -30.50 -5.52 23.01
N LEU A 672 -29.99 -5.53 21.78
CA LEU A 672 -29.63 -6.77 21.10
C LEU A 672 -28.40 -7.43 21.73
N LEU A 673 -27.41 -6.65 22.19
CA LEU A 673 -26.24 -7.17 22.88
C LEU A 673 -26.55 -7.72 24.27
N SER A 674 -27.55 -7.19 24.98
CA SER A 674 -27.99 -7.75 26.26
C SER A 674 -28.69 -9.10 26.06
N LEU A 675 -29.49 -9.24 25.01
CA LEU A 675 -30.12 -10.51 24.62
C LEU A 675 -29.07 -11.58 24.22
N GLU A 676 -28.02 -11.20 23.46
CA GLU A 676 -26.92 -12.11 23.09
C GLU A 676 -26.20 -12.67 24.34
N LYS A 677 -26.05 -11.86 25.39
CA LYS A 677 -25.49 -12.31 26.68
C LYS A 677 -26.42 -13.21 27.46
N ALA A 678 -27.72 -12.89 27.47
CA ALA A 678 -28.72 -13.64 28.24
C ALA A 678 -29.03 -15.02 27.64
N SER A 679 -28.84 -15.22 26.33
CA SER A 679 -29.07 -16.50 25.67
C SER A 679 -28.15 -16.70 24.45
N PRO A 680 -26.93 -17.25 24.65
CA PRO A 680 -25.95 -17.46 23.59
C PRO A 680 -26.41 -18.35 22.43
N ASN A 681 -27.52 -19.09 22.60
CA ASN A 681 -28.09 -19.99 21.60
C ASN A 681 -29.36 -19.45 20.90
N MET A 682 -29.92 -18.29 21.28
CA MET A 682 -31.14 -17.76 20.65
C MET A 682 -30.93 -17.13 19.26
N LEU A 683 -29.67 -16.93 18.83
CA LEU A 683 -29.31 -16.25 17.57
C LEU A 683 -28.59 -17.14 16.53
N LYS A 684 -28.50 -18.46 16.76
CA LYS A 684 -27.83 -19.41 15.86
C LYS A 684 -28.75 -19.99 14.79
#